data_AF-A0A945PPQ0-F1
#
_entry.id   AF-A0A945PPQ0-F1
#
_cell.length_a   1.000
_cell.length_b   1.000
_cell.length_c   1.000
_cell.angle_alpha   90.00
_cell.angle_beta   90.00
_cell.angle_gamma   90.00
#
_symmetry.space_group_name_H-M   'P 1'
#
loop_
_entity.id
_entity.type
_entity.pdbx_description
1 polymer ?
#
loop_
_entity_poly.entity_id
_entity_poly.type
_entity_poly.pdbx_seq_one_letter_code
_entity_poly.pdbx_strand_id
1 'polypeptide(L)'
;MFNFFSRTASALLIAIAIILVAWAFTRVANRPDHHAQIEGQETLTLMHWSGDAGQEEDAIVADLIADFEADNPGTRIRRINPGDAGSFYTKLQTMMAAGSPPDVFYVGAERLPAFASMGLLAPTPESDFNLTDFYPATVNAFRFNGTRAGRGTLYGVPKDFTTLGFYINLDLFQQAGIQVPTTSWTWQEFLDAALAIGQIENCTGAEFVTWPMMVRLFLRTHNLDVVSPDFEQLRFREPAVMATLQKLRDWRHDRTAYPNALTSGKSKVASGSSVFLTGKIGMAGPFGRWVVPSYRKTNFRWDFAPLPHAKGLAPANAIATVAWSVAAASPRQAASWALVRHLTGEKSQRLAAPLGLAIPTRISIAESSAFIDPAQAPANDRAFLDQANNASVIAWPADARFEAIFQARMDQGLKTGDQTLEQAVATFEKDWSLVKNSPLAKEDWPLVNWARISLWGSLTLIALLTALAIRWWRTRPGALEWKEELWGWALLSPWLLGFIFFLALPIALSLVLSFSKWNGVSTLDHAQFVGLNNYTQLLAHDDRFLTSLRVTLYYALLAVPLGQVMALGAAMLMNSKVRGIGFFRAAWYLPSVLAGVGIAVLWRWVFDGDHGLMNAGLQPILDSPILSWANLTAPEWFGADAAWFGPPAFALMSLWAVGGPMMIYLAGLQGIPQSLHEAAELDGAGRWAKFRHVTLPMLSPVIFFNTIMAVIGSFQVFTQAFVMTGGEPGDLTRFYVLYLYNQAFEFHEMGYASAMAWLLLIIILALTVIMMRGSKRFVHYESLSS
;
A
#
# COMPACT_ATOMS: atom_id res chain seq x y z
N MET A 1 -38.73 21.83 33.62
CA MET A 1 -37.77 22.75 32.96
C MET A 1 -36.68 21.99 32.19
N PHE A 2 -36.03 20.97 32.77
CA PHE A 2 -35.01 20.14 32.09
C PHE A 2 -35.48 19.41 30.81
N ASN A 3 -36.70 18.84 30.81
CA ASN A 3 -37.28 18.18 29.62
C ASN A 3 -37.64 19.14 28.47
N PHE A 4 -37.87 20.41 28.78
CA PHE A 4 -38.12 21.42 27.74
C PHE A 4 -36.79 21.81 27.08
N PHE A 5 -35.76 22.07 27.89
CA PHE A 5 -34.41 22.38 27.41
C PHE A 5 -33.78 21.24 26.60
N SER A 6 -33.98 19.96 26.98
CA SER A 6 -33.46 18.84 26.19
C SER A 6 -34.20 18.70 24.86
N ARG A 7 -35.53 18.88 24.83
CA ARG A 7 -36.31 18.84 23.59
C ARG A 7 -35.97 20.00 22.65
N THR A 8 -35.77 21.21 23.17
CA THR A 8 -35.34 22.36 22.36
C THR A 8 -33.91 22.18 21.86
N ALA A 9 -33.00 21.65 22.69
CA ALA A 9 -31.62 21.38 22.26
C ALA A 9 -31.54 20.26 21.21
N SER A 10 -32.31 19.18 21.37
CA SER A 10 -32.42 18.11 20.38
C SER A 10 -33.06 18.60 19.08
N ALA A 11 -34.12 19.42 19.15
CA ALA A 11 -34.72 20.03 17.96
C ALA A 11 -33.74 20.97 17.24
N LEU A 12 -32.95 21.73 17.99
CA LEU A 12 -31.92 22.60 17.43
C LEU A 12 -30.79 21.79 16.77
N LEU A 13 -30.34 20.71 17.40
CA LEU A 13 -29.31 19.82 16.85
C LEU A 13 -29.79 19.09 15.60
N ILE A 14 -31.06 18.65 15.57
CA ILE A 14 -31.67 18.06 14.38
C ILE A 14 -31.78 19.10 13.26
N ALA A 15 -32.21 20.33 13.58
CA ALA A 15 -32.27 21.40 12.60
C ALA A 15 -30.87 21.74 12.04
N ILE A 16 -29.85 21.82 12.90
CA ILE A 16 -28.46 22.04 12.49
C ILE A 16 -27.95 20.88 11.63
N ALA A 17 -28.23 19.63 12.00
CA ALA A 17 -27.85 18.47 11.22
C ALA A 17 -28.53 18.47 9.84
N ILE A 18 -29.82 18.77 9.76
CA ILE A 18 -30.55 18.88 8.50
C ILE A 18 -29.99 20.03 7.66
N ILE A 19 -29.70 21.19 8.26
CA ILE A 19 -29.10 22.33 7.56
C ILE A 19 -27.70 21.97 7.06
N LEU A 20 -26.87 21.29 7.85
CA LEU A 20 -25.54 20.85 7.45
C LEU A 20 -25.59 19.80 6.34
N VAL A 21 -26.52 18.85 6.43
CA VAL A 21 -26.74 17.83 5.40
C VAL A 21 -27.26 18.48 4.12
N ALA A 22 -28.29 19.32 4.21
CA ALA A 22 -28.83 20.06 3.07
C ALA A 22 -27.80 20.99 2.45
N TRP A 23 -27.00 21.70 3.26
CA TRP A 23 -25.88 22.51 2.81
C TRP A 23 -24.78 21.67 2.17
N ALA A 24 -24.44 20.51 2.73
CA ALA A 24 -23.45 19.62 2.13
C ALA A 24 -23.94 19.06 0.79
N PHE A 25 -25.20 18.62 0.70
CA PHE A 25 -25.80 18.14 -0.54
C PHE A 25 -26.00 19.25 -1.57
N THR A 26 -26.48 20.44 -1.18
CA THR A 26 -26.54 21.59 -2.10
C THR A 26 -25.17 22.09 -2.48
N ARG A 27 -24.17 22.03 -1.62
CA ARG A 27 -22.77 22.34 -1.97
C ARG A 27 -22.14 21.28 -2.85
N VAL A 28 -22.59 20.03 -2.80
CA VAL A 28 -22.13 18.93 -3.68
C VAL A 28 -22.90 18.91 -5.00
N ALA A 29 -24.20 19.23 -5.00
CA ALA A 29 -25.05 19.29 -6.18
C ALA A 29 -24.89 20.61 -6.96
N ASN A 30 -24.72 21.72 -6.23
CA ASN A 30 -24.32 23.04 -6.77
C ASN A 30 -22.82 23.26 -6.60
N ARG A 31 -22.04 22.21 -6.29
CA ARG A 31 -20.62 22.26 -6.62
C ARG A 31 -20.66 22.47 -8.12
N PRO A 32 -20.15 23.61 -8.64
CA PRO A 32 -20.11 23.78 -10.07
C PRO A 32 -19.50 22.49 -10.59
N ASP A 33 -20.21 21.83 -11.52
CA ASP A 33 -19.53 20.90 -12.42
C ASP A 33 -18.28 21.67 -12.80
N HIS A 34 -17.08 21.27 -12.36
CA HIS A 34 -15.88 22.00 -12.74
C HIS A 34 -15.55 21.73 -14.24
N HIS A 35 -16.44 21.01 -14.93
CA HIS A 35 -16.66 21.02 -16.36
C HIS A 35 -17.42 22.25 -16.87
N ALA A 36 -17.92 23.12 -15.99
CA ALA A 36 -18.36 24.46 -16.33
C ALA A 36 -17.14 25.20 -16.88
N GLN A 37 -17.04 25.19 -18.20
CA GLN A 37 -16.50 26.29 -18.95
C GLN A 37 -17.05 27.56 -18.29
N ILE A 38 -16.22 28.26 -17.51
CA ILE A 38 -16.41 29.70 -17.37
C ILE A 38 -16.42 30.16 -18.83
N GLU A 39 -17.54 30.70 -19.34
CA GLU A 39 -17.72 30.99 -20.77
C GLU A 39 -16.42 31.62 -21.35
N GLY A 40 -15.70 30.85 -22.17
CA GLY A 40 -14.42 31.24 -22.76
C GLY A 40 -13.12 30.65 -22.16
N GLN A 41 -13.13 29.90 -21.05
CA GLN A 41 -11.93 29.27 -20.46
C GLN A 41 -11.96 27.73 -20.49
N GLU A 42 -10.87 27.13 -20.94
CA GLU A 42 -10.61 25.68 -20.98
C GLU A 42 -9.91 25.21 -19.69
N THR A 43 -10.46 24.23 -18.97
CA THR A 43 -9.87 23.74 -17.70
C THR A 43 -9.14 22.42 -17.88
N LEU A 44 -7.81 22.39 -17.89
CA LEU A 44 -7.00 21.16 -17.86
C LEU A 44 -6.90 20.57 -16.45
N THR A 45 -6.93 19.25 -16.33
CA THR A 45 -6.62 18.56 -15.07
C THR A 45 -5.21 18.01 -15.11
N LEU A 46 -4.37 18.45 -14.18
CA LEU A 46 -3.01 17.98 -14.02
C LEU A 46 -2.89 17.18 -12.73
N MET A 47 -2.26 16.01 -12.79
CA MET A 47 -2.06 15.14 -11.63
C MET A 47 -0.59 14.75 -11.46
N HIS A 48 -0.03 14.94 -10.27
CA HIS A 48 1.34 14.55 -9.96
C HIS A 48 1.45 14.11 -8.49
N TRP A 49 2.63 13.65 -8.05
CA TRP A 49 2.86 13.29 -6.65
C TRP A 49 3.97 14.09 -5.97
N SER A 50 3.82 14.19 -4.65
CA SER A 50 4.84 14.49 -3.63
C SER A 50 5.80 13.34 -3.35
N GLY A 51 7.10 13.52 -3.14
CA GLY A 51 7.88 12.59 -2.29
C GLY A 51 7.78 12.98 -0.80
N ASP A 52 8.37 12.21 0.12
CA ASP A 52 8.47 12.58 1.56
C ASP A 52 9.19 13.92 1.81
N ALA A 53 10.03 14.36 0.86
CA ALA A 53 10.66 15.68 0.84
C ALA A 53 10.05 16.67 -0.17
N GLY A 54 8.92 16.32 -0.80
CA GLY A 54 8.47 16.98 -2.03
C GLY A 54 7.46 18.12 -1.86
N GLN A 55 7.32 18.71 -0.66
CA GLN A 55 6.53 19.95 -0.51
C GLN A 55 7.12 21.11 -1.33
N GLU A 56 8.45 21.14 -1.48
CA GLU A 56 9.14 22.15 -2.29
C GLU A 56 8.95 21.90 -3.78
N GLU A 57 9.02 20.64 -4.24
CA GLU A 57 8.68 20.27 -5.62
C GLU A 57 7.23 20.63 -5.96
N ASP A 58 6.33 20.40 -5.00
CA ASP A 58 4.92 20.71 -5.12
C ASP A 58 4.66 22.21 -5.33
N ALA A 59 5.38 23.05 -4.59
CA ALA A 59 5.36 24.51 -4.76
C ALA A 59 5.89 24.93 -6.14
N ILE A 60 6.99 24.34 -6.62
CA ILE A 60 7.52 24.64 -7.97
C ILE A 60 6.49 24.32 -9.05
N VAL A 61 5.82 23.16 -8.97
CA VAL A 61 4.78 22.81 -9.94
C VAL A 61 3.61 23.80 -9.87
N ALA A 62 3.25 24.28 -8.68
CA ALA A 62 2.21 25.29 -8.50
C ALA A 62 2.60 26.63 -9.18
N ASP A 63 3.84 27.07 -9.01
CA ASP A 63 4.35 28.32 -9.60
C ASP A 63 4.42 28.22 -11.13
N LEU A 64 4.90 27.10 -11.67
CA LEU A 64 4.91 26.84 -13.11
C LEU A 64 3.49 26.80 -13.71
N ILE A 65 2.52 26.30 -12.95
CA ILE A 65 1.11 26.37 -13.37
C ILE A 65 0.63 27.81 -13.43
N ALA A 66 0.94 28.63 -12.42
CA ALA A 66 0.55 30.04 -12.40
C ALA A 66 1.18 30.82 -13.55
N ASP A 67 2.46 30.55 -13.88
CA ASP A 67 3.13 31.11 -15.05
C ASP A 67 2.43 30.71 -16.35
N PHE A 68 2.12 29.43 -16.53
CA PHE A 68 1.42 28.95 -17.72
C PHE A 68 0.03 29.57 -17.88
N GLU A 69 -0.73 29.71 -16.80
CA GLU A 69 -2.04 30.36 -16.82
C GLU A 69 -1.95 31.86 -17.14
N ALA A 70 -0.86 32.53 -16.71
CA ALA A 70 -0.61 33.93 -17.05
C ALA A 70 -0.33 34.11 -18.56
N ASP A 71 0.45 33.19 -19.14
CA ASP A 71 0.76 33.16 -20.57
C ASP A 71 -0.44 32.70 -21.43
N ASN A 72 -1.38 31.95 -20.84
CA ASN A 72 -2.54 31.37 -21.50
C ASN A 72 -3.83 31.75 -20.74
N PRO A 73 -4.30 33.01 -20.83
CA PRO A 73 -5.47 33.49 -20.06
C PRO A 73 -6.79 32.78 -20.38
N GLY A 74 -6.83 32.01 -21.48
CA GLY A 74 -7.95 31.13 -21.84
C GLY A 74 -7.89 29.75 -21.21
N THR A 75 -6.86 29.40 -20.44
CA THR A 75 -6.66 28.06 -19.87
C THR A 75 -6.52 28.13 -18.35
N ARG A 76 -7.18 27.22 -17.64
CA ARG A 76 -7.05 27.01 -16.19
C ARG A 76 -6.58 25.59 -15.90
N ILE A 77 -5.78 25.40 -14.87
CA ILE A 77 -5.21 24.12 -14.51
C ILE A 77 -5.71 23.70 -13.13
N ARG A 78 -6.49 22.64 -13.11
CA ARG A 78 -6.87 21.94 -11.89
C ARG A 78 -5.75 20.97 -11.50
N ARG A 79 -4.93 21.38 -10.55
CA ARG A 79 -3.86 20.55 -9.97
C ARG A 79 -4.39 19.57 -8.92
N ILE A 80 -3.95 18.32 -9.01
CA ILE A 80 -4.22 17.26 -8.05
C ILE A 80 -2.89 16.65 -7.61
N ASN A 81 -2.55 16.81 -6.32
CA ASN A 81 -1.43 16.11 -5.71
C ASN A 81 -1.89 15.28 -4.49
N PRO A 82 -1.87 13.93 -4.58
CA PRO A 82 -2.22 13.05 -3.46
C PRO A 82 -1.16 12.89 -2.37
N GLY A 83 0.05 13.42 -2.57
CA GLY A 83 1.13 13.45 -1.59
C GLY A 83 2.19 12.38 -1.74
N ASP A 84 1.85 11.19 -2.25
CA ASP A 84 2.79 10.08 -2.49
C ASP A 84 2.44 9.28 -3.76
N ALA A 85 3.40 8.53 -4.29
CA ALA A 85 3.24 7.75 -5.53
C ALA A 85 2.17 6.65 -5.42
N GLY A 86 2.01 6.01 -4.25
CA GLY A 86 1.00 4.96 -4.04
C GLY A 86 -0.42 5.53 -4.09
N SER A 87 -0.68 6.56 -3.29
CA SER A 87 -1.96 7.29 -3.32
C SER A 87 -2.24 7.90 -4.69
N PHE A 88 -1.19 8.33 -5.39
CA PHE A 88 -1.27 8.82 -6.76
C PHE A 88 -1.81 7.77 -7.73
N TYR A 89 -1.20 6.58 -7.80
CA TYR A 89 -1.62 5.57 -8.76
C TYR A 89 -3.05 5.05 -8.48
N THR A 90 -3.42 4.86 -7.20
CA THR A 90 -4.80 4.48 -6.83
C THR A 90 -5.82 5.51 -7.31
N LYS A 91 -5.52 6.81 -7.11
CA LYS A 91 -6.42 7.87 -7.55
C LYS A 91 -6.43 8.03 -9.07
N LEU A 92 -5.28 7.89 -9.73
CA LEU A 92 -5.17 7.95 -11.18
C LEU A 92 -6.01 6.86 -11.84
N GLN A 93 -5.89 5.61 -11.36
CA GLN A 93 -6.70 4.48 -11.79
C GLN A 93 -8.19 4.75 -11.58
N THR A 94 -8.58 5.26 -10.41
CA THR A 94 -9.98 5.60 -10.12
C THR A 94 -10.53 6.62 -11.10
N MET A 95 -9.75 7.65 -11.44
CA MET A 95 -10.14 8.68 -12.41
C MET A 95 -10.23 8.14 -13.83
N MET A 96 -9.29 7.28 -14.23
CA MET A 96 -9.31 6.59 -15.54
C MET A 96 -10.53 5.68 -15.67
N ALA A 97 -10.80 4.86 -14.65
CA ALA A 97 -11.95 3.95 -14.59
C ALA A 97 -13.29 4.69 -14.62
N ALA A 98 -13.34 5.88 -14.01
CA ALA A 98 -14.51 6.76 -14.03
C ALA A 98 -14.77 7.42 -15.40
N GLY A 99 -13.88 7.23 -16.39
CA GLY A 99 -13.98 7.86 -17.71
C GLY A 99 -13.62 9.35 -17.69
N SER A 100 -12.99 9.83 -16.63
CA SER A 100 -12.55 11.22 -16.46
C SER A 100 -11.07 11.28 -16.06
N PRO A 101 -10.14 10.76 -16.89
CA PRO A 101 -8.73 10.78 -16.58
C PRO A 101 -8.20 12.22 -16.47
N PRO A 102 -7.13 12.47 -15.69
CA PRO A 102 -6.43 13.73 -15.77
C PRO A 102 -5.87 13.93 -17.19
N ASP A 103 -5.86 15.17 -17.67
CA ASP A 103 -5.36 15.52 -19.00
C ASP A 103 -3.84 15.30 -19.07
N VAL A 104 -3.11 15.73 -18.04
CA VAL A 104 -1.65 15.61 -17.92
C VAL A 104 -1.31 14.94 -16.59
N PHE A 105 -0.44 13.93 -16.60
CA PHE A 105 -0.05 13.23 -15.36
C PHE A 105 1.34 12.59 -15.42
N TYR A 106 1.90 12.29 -14.25
CA TYR A 106 3.16 11.55 -14.16
C TYR A 106 3.02 10.07 -14.51
N VAL A 107 4.01 9.55 -15.24
CA VAL A 107 4.20 8.13 -15.49
C VAL A 107 5.65 7.76 -15.19
N GLY A 108 5.87 6.82 -14.27
CA GLY A 108 7.19 6.21 -14.06
C GLY A 108 7.57 5.28 -15.21
N ALA A 109 8.87 5.22 -15.55
CA ALA A 109 9.36 4.38 -16.65
C ALA A 109 8.99 2.90 -16.49
N GLU A 110 8.88 2.41 -15.25
CA GLU A 110 8.47 1.05 -14.90
C GLU A 110 6.99 0.77 -15.19
N ARG A 111 6.14 1.80 -15.18
CA ARG A 111 4.69 1.68 -15.46
C ARG A 111 4.33 1.95 -16.91
N LEU A 112 5.24 2.55 -17.69
CA LEU A 112 4.99 2.85 -19.11
C LEU A 112 4.43 1.66 -19.90
N PRO A 113 5.03 0.45 -19.89
CA PRO A 113 4.54 -0.65 -20.71
C PRO A 113 3.08 -1.01 -20.42
N ALA A 114 2.69 -0.98 -19.14
CA ALA A 114 1.31 -1.28 -18.72
C ALA A 114 0.33 -0.21 -19.21
N PHE A 115 0.67 1.07 -19.05
CA PHE A 115 -0.21 2.17 -19.48
C PHE A 115 -0.31 2.25 -21.01
N ALA A 116 0.82 2.07 -21.70
CA ALA A 116 0.87 2.14 -23.16
C ALA A 116 0.19 0.93 -23.82
N SER A 117 0.34 -0.29 -23.28
CA SER A 117 -0.33 -1.49 -23.81
C SER A 117 -1.85 -1.43 -23.64
N MET A 118 -2.34 -0.76 -22.59
CA MET A 118 -3.77 -0.47 -22.38
C MET A 118 -4.30 0.70 -23.23
N GLY A 119 -3.45 1.36 -24.04
CA GLY A 119 -3.86 2.49 -24.88
C GLY A 119 -4.24 3.75 -24.09
N LEU A 120 -3.72 3.92 -22.87
CA LEU A 120 -4.10 5.02 -21.98
C LEU A 120 -3.30 6.31 -22.22
N LEU A 121 -2.22 6.25 -22.99
CA LEU A 121 -1.29 7.36 -23.22
C LEU A 121 -1.37 7.86 -24.66
N ALA A 122 -1.40 9.18 -24.83
CA ALA A 122 -1.30 9.80 -26.14
C ALA A 122 0.15 9.78 -26.65
N PRO A 123 0.39 9.56 -27.96
CA PRO A 123 1.70 9.75 -28.57
C PRO A 123 2.22 11.18 -28.39
N THR A 124 3.49 11.33 -28.07
CA THR A 124 4.15 12.63 -27.89
C THR A 124 4.45 13.28 -29.25
N PRO A 125 4.08 14.56 -29.48
CA PRO A 125 4.46 15.30 -30.68
C PRO A 125 5.95 15.70 -30.59
N GLU A 126 6.85 14.81 -31.00
CA GLU A 126 8.30 14.98 -30.81
C GLU A 126 8.87 16.28 -31.42
N SER A 127 8.24 16.82 -32.47
CA SER A 127 8.62 18.09 -33.10
C SER A 127 8.54 19.30 -32.17
N ASP A 128 7.74 19.22 -31.12
CA ASP A 128 7.45 20.34 -30.21
C ASP A 128 8.51 20.47 -29.11
N PHE A 129 9.43 19.50 -29.02
CA PHE A 129 10.42 19.39 -27.97
C PHE A 129 11.84 19.34 -28.56
N ASN A 130 12.76 20.09 -27.98
CA ASN A 130 14.18 19.97 -28.31
C ASN A 130 14.79 18.73 -27.63
N LEU A 131 14.43 17.53 -28.09
CA LEU A 131 14.88 16.27 -27.50
C LEU A 131 16.40 16.04 -27.61
N THR A 132 17.13 16.83 -28.42
CA THR A 132 18.60 16.74 -28.52
C THR A 132 19.31 17.30 -27.28
N ASP A 133 18.66 18.21 -26.57
CA ASP A 133 19.13 18.73 -25.27
C ASP A 133 18.74 17.80 -24.12
N PHE A 134 18.14 16.64 -24.37
CA PHE A 134 17.78 15.67 -23.33
C PHE A 134 18.75 14.48 -23.33
N TYR A 135 19.02 13.89 -22.17
CA TYR A 135 19.77 12.64 -22.09
C TYR A 135 19.00 11.53 -22.85
N PRO A 136 19.59 10.88 -23.89
CA PRO A 136 18.87 9.93 -24.73
C PRO A 136 18.25 8.76 -23.96
N ALA A 137 18.91 8.29 -22.90
CA ALA A 137 18.40 7.22 -22.05
C ALA A 137 17.06 7.59 -21.39
N THR A 138 16.90 8.86 -20.97
CA THR A 138 15.66 9.35 -20.34
C THR A 138 14.50 9.46 -21.32
N VAL A 139 14.76 9.86 -22.57
CA VAL A 139 13.72 9.91 -23.61
C VAL A 139 13.34 8.49 -24.04
N ASN A 140 14.32 7.63 -24.27
CA ASN A 140 14.10 6.24 -24.68
C ASN A 140 13.33 5.45 -23.61
N ALA A 141 13.50 5.78 -22.33
CA ALA A 141 12.73 5.21 -21.22
C ALA A 141 11.21 5.25 -21.46
N PHE A 142 10.72 6.28 -22.15
CA PHE A 142 9.29 6.52 -22.42
C PHE A 142 8.84 6.12 -23.82
N ARG A 143 9.67 5.36 -24.55
CA ARG A 143 9.31 4.77 -25.84
C ARG A 143 8.77 3.36 -25.67
N PHE A 144 7.70 3.02 -26.37
CA PHE A 144 7.13 1.67 -26.38
C PHE A 144 6.76 1.21 -27.79
N ASN A 145 7.12 -0.02 -28.15
CA ASN A 145 6.90 -0.59 -29.48
C ASN A 145 5.77 -1.64 -29.52
N GLY A 146 4.99 -1.78 -28.44
CA GLY A 146 3.96 -2.82 -28.29
C GLY A 146 4.42 -4.04 -27.49
N THR A 147 5.73 -4.28 -27.37
CA THR A 147 6.28 -5.44 -26.64
C THR A 147 7.30 -5.05 -25.58
N ARG A 148 8.12 -4.02 -25.82
CA ARG A 148 9.20 -3.59 -24.93
C ARG A 148 9.28 -2.07 -24.85
N ALA A 149 9.61 -1.57 -23.66
CA ALA A 149 10.05 -0.19 -23.47
C ALA A 149 11.45 0.05 -24.07
N GLY A 150 11.79 1.31 -24.34
CA GLY A 150 13.10 1.71 -24.88
C GLY A 150 13.11 2.06 -26.36
N ARG A 151 12.06 1.67 -27.12
CA ARG A 151 11.99 1.81 -28.59
C ARG A 151 10.55 2.05 -29.05
N GLY A 152 10.38 2.63 -30.23
CA GLY A 152 9.06 2.90 -30.81
C GLY A 152 8.53 4.30 -30.46
N THR A 153 7.21 4.42 -30.39
CA THR A 153 6.50 5.67 -30.14
C THR A 153 6.80 6.21 -28.75
N LEU A 154 7.05 7.51 -28.63
CA LEU A 154 7.24 8.22 -27.37
C LEU A 154 5.87 8.55 -26.73
N TYR A 155 5.70 8.27 -25.44
CA TYR A 155 4.43 8.49 -24.71
C TYR A 155 4.56 9.43 -23.50
N GLY A 156 5.67 10.13 -23.38
CA GLY A 156 5.88 11.13 -22.35
C GLY A 156 7.21 11.85 -22.50
N VAL A 157 7.32 13.02 -21.88
CA VAL A 157 8.55 13.81 -21.86
C VAL A 157 9.14 13.74 -20.45
N PRO A 158 10.39 13.27 -20.30
CA PRO A 158 10.99 13.02 -18.99
C PRO A 158 11.16 14.35 -18.24
N LYS A 159 10.60 14.41 -17.04
CA LYS A 159 10.70 15.55 -16.13
C LYS A 159 12.09 15.59 -15.51
N ASP A 160 12.53 14.49 -14.96
CA ASP A 160 13.80 14.39 -14.25
C ASP A 160 14.31 12.93 -14.33
N PHE A 161 15.53 12.72 -13.83
CA PHE A 161 16.06 11.38 -13.65
C PHE A 161 17.10 11.34 -12.54
N THR A 162 17.57 10.16 -12.20
CA THR A 162 18.74 9.98 -11.34
C THR A 162 19.53 8.77 -11.78
N THR A 163 20.85 8.86 -11.71
CA THR A 163 21.74 7.70 -11.67
C THR A 163 21.84 7.16 -10.25
N LEU A 164 22.37 5.94 -10.10
CA LEU A 164 22.42 5.23 -8.83
C LEU A 164 23.86 5.13 -8.34
N GLY A 165 24.04 5.17 -7.03
CA GLY A 165 25.33 5.08 -6.36
C GLY A 165 25.17 5.05 -4.85
N PHE A 166 26.26 5.33 -4.14
CA PHE A 166 26.32 5.24 -2.68
C PHE A 166 26.54 6.61 -2.06
N TYR A 167 25.81 6.90 -1.00
CA TYR A 167 26.07 8.03 -0.13
C TYR A 167 27.08 7.60 0.92
N ILE A 168 28.14 8.38 1.11
CA ILE A 168 29.28 8.01 1.95
C ILE A 168 29.41 8.97 3.14
N ASN A 169 29.72 8.43 4.31
CA ASN A 169 30.00 9.22 5.50
C ASN A 169 31.49 9.57 5.53
N LEU A 170 31.83 10.82 5.23
CA LEU A 170 33.21 11.27 5.11
C LEU A 170 33.97 11.21 6.44
N ASP A 171 33.27 11.38 7.56
CA ASP A 171 33.88 11.31 8.89
C ASP A 171 34.30 9.87 9.23
N LEU A 172 33.49 8.86 8.87
CA LEU A 172 33.84 7.44 9.02
C LEU A 172 34.94 7.00 8.05
N PHE A 173 34.93 7.49 6.81
CA PHE A 173 36.02 7.24 5.86
C PHE A 173 37.36 7.77 6.40
N GLN A 174 37.36 8.99 6.93
CA GLN A 174 38.53 9.59 7.55
C GLN A 174 38.98 8.79 8.79
N GLN A 175 38.05 8.36 9.64
CA GLN A 175 38.36 7.57 10.84
C GLN A 175 38.94 6.19 10.50
N ALA A 176 38.46 5.53 9.45
CA ALA A 176 39.00 4.26 8.97
C ALA A 176 40.30 4.40 8.15
N GLY A 177 40.75 5.62 7.85
CA GLY A 177 41.97 5.87 7.08
C GLY A 177 41.86 5.45 5.61
N ILE A 178 40.64 5.39 5.06
CA ILE A 178 40.38 4.98 3.68
C ILE A 178 40.14 6.20 2.78
N GLN A 179 40.54 6.10 1.51
CA GLN A 179 40.34 7.17 0.54
C GLN A 179 38.89 7.26 0.09
N VAL A 180 38.42 8.48 -0.17
CA VAL A 180 37.12 8.73 -0.78
C VAL A 180 37.11 8.14 -2.20
N PRO A 181 36.06 7.40 -2.61
CA PRO A 181 36.05 6.73 -3.89
C PRO A 181 36.07 7.67 -5.09
N THR A 182 36.72 7.23 -6.17
CA THR A 182 36.74 7.96 -7.46
C THR A 182 35.67 7.42 -8.42
N THR A 183 35.51 8.05 -9.60
CA THR A 183 34.51 7.65 -10.61
C THR A 183 34.70 6.24 -11.18
N SER A 184 35.87 5.63 -10.99
CA SER A 184 36.22 4.31 -11.49
C SER A 184 36.58 3.30 -10.39
N TRP A 185 36.00 3.44 -9.20
CA TRP A 185 36.18 2.43 -8.15
C TRP A 185 35.39 1.13 -8.42
N THR A 186 35.86 0.06 -7.82
CA THR A 186 35.46 -1.33 -8.05
C THR A 186 34.69 -1.92 -6.87
N TRP A 187 33.95 -2.99 -7.11
CA TRP A 187 33.27 -3.74 -6.04
C TRP A 187 34.23 -4.30 -4.97
N GLN A 188 35.52 -4.49 -5.31
CA GLN A 188 36.51 -4.89 -4.31
C GLN A 188 36.87 -3.71 -3.39
N GLU A 189 37.10 -2.53 -3.94
CA GLU A 189 37.35 -1.32 -3.13
C GLU A 189 36.15 -0.94 -2.27
N PHE A 190 34.93 -1.12 -2.78
CA PHE A 190 33.71 -1.01 -1.97
C PHE A 190 33.73 -1.95 -0.78
N LEU A 191 34.06 -3.22 -1.00
CA LEU A 191 34.09 -4.22 0.06
C LEU A 191 35.21 -3.95 1.07
N ASP A 192 36.39 -3.55 0.61
CA ASP A 192 37.53 -3.21 1.47
C ASP A 192 37.19 -2.00 2.35
N ALA A 193 36.54 -0.98 1.80
CA ALA A 193 36.04 0.17 2.54
C ALA A 193 34.97 -0.24 3.57
N ALA A 194 34.02 -1.09 3.19
CA ALA A 194 32.98 -1.58 4.08
C ALA A 194 33.57 -2.37 5.26
N LEU A 195 34.55 -3.25 5.00
CA LEU A 195 35.23 -4.02 6.04
C LEU A 195 36.07 -3.14 6.97
N ALA A 196 36.78 -2.14 6.43
CA ALA A 196 37.55 -1.20 7.24
C ALA A 196 36.66 -0.39 8.20
N ILE A 197 35.53 0.12 7.72
CA ILE A 197 34.57 0.84 8.57
C ILE A 197 33.86 -0.11 9.55
N GLY A 198 33.59 -1.35 9.14
CA GLY A 198 32.97 -2.37 10.01
C GLY A 198 33.81 -2.77 11.23
N GLN A 199 35.09 -2.41 11.28
CA GLN A 199 35.96 -2.57 12.45
C GLN A 199 35.79 -1.45 13.50
N ILE A 200 35.17 -0.33 13.12
CA ILE A 200 34.88 0.76 14.05
C ILE A 200 33.74 0.34 14.98
N GLU A 201 33.93 0.55 16.28
CA GLU A 201 32.94 0.19 17.29
C GLU A 201 31.56 0.83 17.00
N ASN A 202 30.50 0.02 17.09
CA ASN A 202 29.11 0.45 16.84
C ASN A 202 28.83 1.01 15.44
N CYS A 203 29.69 0.75 14.46
CA CYS A 203 29.51 1.14 13.06
C CYS A 203 29.29 -0.07 12.15
N THR A 204 28.71 0.17 10.98
CA THR A 204 28.57 -0.84 9.92
C THR A 204 29.10 -0.29 8.62
N GLY A 205 29.80 -1.13 7.85
CA GLY A 205 30.45 -0.76 6.60
C GLY A 205 29.51 -0.10 5.60
N ALA A 206 28.46 -0.82 5.22
CA ALA A 206 27.47 -0.31 4.28
C ALA A 206 26.05 -0.86 4.48
N GLU A 207 25.05 -0.15 3.97
CA GLU A 207 23.75 -0.70 3.60
C GLU A 207 23.72 -0.91 2.08
N PHE A 208 23.38 -2.14 1.66
CA PHE A 208 23.14 -2.47 0.26
C PHE A 208 21.65 -2.74 0.02
N VAL A 209 20.94 -1.83 -0.64
CA VAL A 209 19.52 -1.98 -0.93
C VAL A 209 19.27 -3.06 -2.00
N THR A 210 18.42 -4.02 -1.68
CA THR A 210 18.09 -5.21 -2.50
C THR A 210 16.77 -5.06 -3.27
N TRP A 211 16.37 -3.85 -3.65
CA TRP A 211 15.20 -3.66 -4.50
C TRP A 211 15.39 -4.38 -5.85
N PRO A 212 14.31 -4.77 -6.55
CA PRO A 212 14.41 -5.52 -7.80
C PRO A 212 15.37 -4.91 -8.82
N MET A 213 15.27 -3.59 -9.00
CA MET A 213 16.16 -2.83 -9.87
C MET A 213 17.62 -2.87 -9.41
N MET A 214 17.89 -2.80 -8.10
CA MET A 214 19.25 -2.79 -7.55
C MET A 214 19.95 -4.14 -7.69
N VAL A 215 19.21 -5.24 -7.48
CA VAL A 215 19.74 -6.60 -7.67
C VAL A 215 20.13 -6.83 -9.12
N ARG A 216 19.26 -6.43 -10.06
CA ARG A 216 19.58 -6.53 -11.50
C ARG A 216 20.68 -5.56 -11.92
N LEU A 217 20.74 -4.38 -11.33
CA LEU A 217 21.83 -3.42 -11.57
C LEU A 217 23.18 -4.02 -11.15
N PHE A 218 23.26 -4.62 -9.97
CA PHE A 218 24.47 -5.30 -9.49
C PHE A 218 24.92 -6.41 -10.44
N LEU A 219 24.00 -7.19 -10.99
CA LEU A 219 24.32 -8.19 -12.00
C LEU A 219 24.81 -7.53 -13.31
N ARG A 220 24.21 -6.43 -13.73
CA ARG A 220 24.62 -5.70 -14.95
C ARG A 220 26.03 -5.12 -14.84
N THR A 221 26.47 -4.69 -13.66
CA THR A 221 27.88 -4.28 -13.47
C THR A 221 28.87 -5.44 -13.64
N HIS A 222 28.38 -6.69 -13.68
CA HIS A 222 29.12 -7.91 -13.97
C HIS A 222 28.83 -8.47 -15.39
N ASN A 223 28.12 -7.70 -16.24
CA ASN A 223 27.62 -8.13 -17.56
C ASN A 223 26.70 -9.37 -17.49
N LEU A 224 25.91 -9.46 -16.42
CA LEU A 224 24.93 -10.52 -16.16
C LEU A 224 23.52 -9.93 -16.02
N ASP A 225 22.49 -10.76 -16.22
CA ASP A 225 21.09 -10.43 -15.90
C ASP A 225 20.35 -11.74 -15.56
N VAL A 226 19.23 -11.64 -14.84
CA VAL A 226 18.41 -12.80 -14.42
C VAL A 226 17.47 -13.30 -15.51
N VAL A 227 17.38 -12.55 -16.60
CA VAL A 227 16.45 -12.79 -17.70
C VAL A 227 17.10 -12.43 -19.03
N SER A 228 16.75 -13.14 -20.09
CA SER A 228 17.16 -12.80 -21.46
C SER A 228 16.60 -11.43 -21.90
N PRO A 229 17.24 -10.74 -22.87
CA PRO A 229 16.76 -9.44 -23.37
C PRO A 229 15.33 -9.45 -23.92
N ASP A 230 14.81 -10.62 -24.26
CA ASP A 230 13.44 -10.86 -24.73
C ASP A 230 12.43 -11.27 -23.68
N PHE A 231 12.86 -11.44 -22.42
CA PHE A 231 12.02 -11.87 -21.31
C PHE A 231 11.46 -13.30 -21.40
N GLU A 232 11.93 -14.10 -22.37
CA GLU A 232 11.45 -15.46 -22.56
C GLU A 232 12.16 -16.47 -21.65
N GLN A 233 13.46 -16.29 -21.41
CA GLN A 233 14.29 -17.25 -20.68
C GLN A 233 14.77 -16.66 -19.35
N LEU A 234 14.54 -17.40 -18.26
CA LEU A 234 15.14 -17.13 -16.96
C LEU A 234 16.58 -17.65 -16.94
N ARG A 235 17.50 -16.84 -16.41
CA ARG A 235 18.95 -17.10 -16.41
C ARG A 235 19.53 -17.33 -15.02
N PHE A 236 18.68 -17.47 -14.00
CA PHE A 236 19.13 -17.67 -12.62
C PHE A 236 20.05 -18.89 -12.47
N ARG A 237 19.79 -19.98 -13.20
CA ARG A 237 20.57 -21.22 -13.10
C ARG A 237 21.94 -21.17 -13.76
N GLU A 238 22.32 -20.06 -14.39
CA GLU A 238 23.68 -19.88 -14.89
C GLU A 238 24.67 -19.78 -13.72
N PRO A 239 25.78 -20.54 -13.72
CA PRO A 239 26.72 -20.55 -12.60
C PRO A 239 27.26 -19.17 -12.22
N ALA A 240 27.50 -18.31 -13.21
CA ALA A 240 27.99 -16.95 -12.99
C ALA A 240 26.95 -16.05 -12.30
N VAL A 241 25.66 -16.19 -12.64
CA VAL A 241 24.56 -15.43 -12.01
C VAL A 241 24.40 -15.85 -10.56
N MET A 242 24.30 -17.17 -10.30
CA MET A 242 24.22 -17.69 -8.92
C MET A 242 25.42 -17.28 -8.07
N ALA A 243 26.64 -17.41 -8.60
CA ALA A 243 27.84 -17.06 -7.85
C ALA A 243 27.89 -15.56 -7.49
N THR A 244 27.44 -14.69 -8.41
CA THR A 244 27.41 -13.24 -8.18
C THR A 244 26.35 -12.86 -7.15
N LEU A 245 25.15 -13.43 -7.23
CA LEU A 245 24.10 -13.22 -6.23
C LEU A 245 24.49 -13.81 -4.85
N GLN A 246 25.15 -14.97 -4.84
CA GLN A 246 25.64 -15.60 -3.61
C GLN A 246 26.69 -14.70 -2.95
N LYS A 247 27.62 -14.13 -3.72
CA LYS A 247 28.59 -13.16 -3.20
C LYS A 247 27.91 -11.97 -2.51
N LEU A 248 26.86 -11.41 -3.11
CA LEU A 248 26.08 -10.32 -2.52
C LEU A 248 25.39 -10.76 -1.21
N ARG A 249 24.83 -11.98 -1.17
CA ARG A 249 24.27 -12.57 0.05
C ARG A 249 25.34 -12.73 1.14
N ASP A 250 26.51 -13.24 0.79
CA ASP A 250 27.59 -13.54 1.74
C ASP A 250 28.09 -12.27 2.42
N TRP A 251 28.21 -11.14 1.69
CA TRP A 251 28.54 -9.83 2.27
C TRP A 251 27.62 -9.41 3.43
N ARG A 252 26.38 -9.92 3.45
CA ARG A 252 25.38 -9.63 4.48
C ARG A 252 25.32 -10.70 5.56
N HIS A 253 25.39 -11.97 5.19
CA HIS A 253 25.07 -13.08 6.07
C HIS A 253 26.28 -13.91 6.55
N ASP A 254 27.39 -13.94 5.81
CA ASP A 254 28.62 -14.60 6.27
C ASP A 254 29.43 -13.63 7.14
N ARG A 255 29.08 -13.57 8.42
CA ARG A 255 29.75 -12.72 9.43
C ARG A 255 31.16 -13.19 9.77
N THR A 256 31.55 -14.40 9.36
CA THR A 256 32.91 -14.91 9.57
C THR A 256 33.86 -14.33 8.53
N ALA A 257 33.45 -14.36 7.26
CA ALA A 257 34.24 -13.81 6.16
C ALA A 257 34.09 -12.29 6.03
N TYR A 258 32.90 -11.75 6.32
CA TYR A 258 32.56 -10.34 6.12
C TYR A 258 31.97 -9.68 7.38
N PRO A 259 32.76 -9.59 8.47
CA PRO A 259 32.28 -9.01 9.73
C PRO A 259 31.84 -7.56 9.53
N ASN A 260 30.57 -7.28 9.83
CA ASN A 260 29.94 -5.95 9.75
C ASN A 260 30.11 -5.22 8.40
N ALA A 261 30.35 -5.96 7.31
CA ALA A 261 30.46 -5.38 5.98
C ALA A 261 29.13 -4.75 5.55
N LEU A 262 28.03 -5.50 5.65
CA LEU A 262 26.68 -4.99 5.44
C LEU A 262 25.84 -5.00 6.73
N THR A 263 24.84 -4.12 6.76
CA THR A 263 23.76 -4.16 7.76
C THR A 263 23.11 -5.54 7.81
N SER A 264 22.50 -5.89 8.94
CA SER A 264 21.88 -7.21 9.13
C SER A 264 20.79 -7.51 8.09
N GLY A 265 20.11 -6.47 7.59
CA GLY A 265 18.98 -6.60 6.65
C GLY A 265 17.69 -7.10 7.30
N LYS A 266 17.74 -7.34 8.61
CA LYS A 266 16.73 -8.05 9.38
C LYS A 266 15.58 -7.16 9.86
N SER A 267 15.85 -5.87 10.13
CA SER A 267 14.79 -4.88 10.29
C SER A 267 14.30 -4.39 8.92
N LYS A 268 13.01 -4.62 8.64
CA LYS A 268 12.27 -3.98 7.52
C LYS A 268 11.66 -2.63 7.91
N VAL A 269 11.78 -2.22 9.17
CA VAL A 269 11.10 -1.04 9.70
C VAL A 269 11.79 0.24 9.24
N ALA A 270 13.13 0.27 9.21
CA ALA A 270 13.90 1.35 8.62
C ALA A 270 14.08 1.15 7.11
N SER A 271 13.78 2.17 6.30
CA SER A 271 14.19 2.20 4.90
C SER A 271 15.72 2.17 4.80
N GLY A 272 16.28 1.56 3.75
CA GLY A 272 17.74 1.56 3.53
C GLY A 272 18.34 2.97 3.43
N SER A 273 17.51 3.96 3.08
CA SER A 273 17.89 5.38 3.13
C SER A 273 17.91 5.97 4.54
N SER A 274 17.03 5.54 5.44
CA SER A 274 16.96 6.11 6.80
C SER A 274 18.09 5.66 7.72
N VAL A 275 18.69 4.49 7.50
CA VAL A 275 19.79 4.00 8.37
C VAL A 275 21.04 4.87 8.26
N PHE A 276 21.27 5.53 7.12
CA PHE A 276 22.38 6.46 6.94
C PHE A 276 22.29 7.68 7.87
N LEU A 277 21.07 8.15 8.16
CA LEU A 277 20.81 9.30 9.04
C LEU A 277 21.30 9.08 10.48
N THR A 278 21.56 7.83 10.87
CA THR A 278 22.10 7.50 12.20
C THR A 278 23.54 7.96 12.40
N GLY A 279 24.27 8.25 11.31
CA GLY A 279 25.71 8.54 11.34
C GLY A 279 26.59 7.31 11.63
N LYS A 280 26.01 6.11 11.78
CA LYS A 280 26.73 4.86 12.09
C LYS A 280 26.99 3.97 10.88
N ILE A 281 26.51 4.36 9.71
CA ILE A 281 26.65 3.60 8.47
C ILE A 281 27.68 4.30 7.58
N GLY A 282 28.71 3.57 7.15
CA GLY A 282 29.78 4.10 6.31
C GLY A 282 29.30 4.51 4.92
N MET A 283 28.51 3.64 4.28
CA MET A 283 27.96 3.85 2.94
C MET A 283 26.51 3.38 2.86
N ALA A 284 25.63 4.10 2.16
CA ALA A 284 24.25 3.66 1.95
C ALA A 284 23.87 3.78 0.47
N GLY A 285 23.40 2.68 -0.11
CA GLY A 285 23.10 2.62 -1.54
C GLY A 285 22.80 1.17 -1.98
N PRO A 286 22.76 0.88 -3.28
CA PRO A 286 22.63 1.85 -4.35
C PRO A 286 21.20 2.42 -4.36
N PHE A 287 21.07 3.75 -4.40
CA PHE A 287 19.81 4.44 -4.68
C PHE A 287 20.09 5.86 -5.22
N GLY A 288 19.04 6.53 -5.72
CA GLY A 288 19.16 7.81 -6.41
C GLY A 288 19.05 9.04 -5.51
N ARG A 289 18.96 10.21 -6.15
CA ARG A 289 18.99 11.55 -5.52
C ARG A 289 17.79 11.92 -4.65
N TRP A 290 16.71 11.14 -4.67
CA TRP A 290 15.49 11.45 -3.92
C TRP A 290 15.68 11.56 -2.40
N VAL A 291 16.82 11.10 -1.86
CA VAL A 291 17.19 11.23 -0.44
C VAL A 291 17.95 12.51 -0.10
N VAL A 292 18.52 13.22 -1.08
CA VAL A 292 19.43 14.36 -0.86
C VAL A 292 18.80 15.45 0.00
N PRO A 293 17.53 15.89 -0.21
CA PRO A 293 16.90 16.89 0.65
C PRO A 293 16.83 16.46 2.13
N SER A 294 16.65 15.16 2.39
CA SER A 294 16.65 14.61 3.74
C SER A 294 18.06 14.51 4.31
N TYR A 295 19.06 14.15 3.50
CA TYR A 295 20.45 14.01 3.94
C TYR A 295 21.13 15.36 4.20
N ARG A 296 20.69 16.44 3.53
CA ARG A 296 21.13 17.82 3.85
C ARG A 296 20.78 18.26 5.27
N LYS A 297 19.92 17.52 5.97
CA LYS A 297 19.52 17.78 7.37
C LYS A 297 20.34 16.99 8.40
N THR A 298 21.34 16.21 7.98
CA THR A 298 22.21 15.46 8.91
C THR A 298 23.21 16.38 9.61
N ASN A 299 23.85 15.84 10.66
CA ASN A 299 24.83 16.54 11.49
C ASN A 299 26.28 16.08 11.26
N PHE A 300 26.54 15.27 10.23
CA PHE A 300 27.86 14.74 9.87
C PHE A 300 28.16 15.01 8.40
N ARG A 301 29.45 14.98 8.02
CA ARG A 301 29.85 15.25 6.63
C ARG A 301 29.61 14.03 5.75
N TRP A 302 29.00 14.25 4.59
CA TRP A 302 28.72 13.19 3.62
C TRP A 302 28.90 13.68 2.18
N ASP A 303 29.07 12.73 1.27
CA ASP A 303 29.13 12.99 -0.17
C ASP A 303 28.52 11.82 -0.95
N PHE A 304 28.58 11.88 -2.28
CA PHE A 304 28.15 10.82 -3.17
C PHE A 304 29.32 10.14 -3.88
N ALA A 305 29.28 8.81 -3.92
CA ALA A 305 30.16 7.97 -4.70
C ALA A 305 29.34 7.28 -5.82
N PRO A 306 29.85 7.23 -7.06
CA PRO A 306 29.16 6.57 -8.16
C PRO A 306 29.07 5.06 -7.93
N LEU A 307 28.27 4.34 -8.73
CA LEU A 307 28.16 2.89 -8.59
C LEU A 307 29.51 2.19 -8.87
N PRO A 308 29.96 1.26 -8.00
CA PRO A 308 31.14 0.46 -8.27
C PRO A 308 30.93 -0.47 -9.47
N HIS A 309 32.01 -0.84 -10.16
CA HIS A 309 31.97 -1.77 -11.28
C HIS A 309 32.86 -3.00 -11.05
N ALA A 310 32.61 -4.07 -11.80
CA ALA A 310 33.47 -5.25 -11.74
C ALA A 310 34.81 -4.98 -12.44
N LYS A 311 35.90 -5.46 -11.85
CA LYS A 311 37.26 -5.25 -12.37
C LYS A 311 37.36 -5.71 -13.83
N GLY A 312 37.84 -4.82 -14.71
CA GLY A 312 38.02 -5.10 -16.14
C GLY A 312 36.77 -4.96 -16.99
N LEU A 313 35.62 -4.58 -16.41
CA LEU A 313 34.41 -4.23 -17.15
C LEU A 313 34.20 -2.71 -17.16
N ALA A 314 33.49 -2.22 -18.18
CA ALA A 314 33.10 -0.82 -18.22
C ALA A 314 32.05 -0.51 -17.13
N PRO A 315 32.01 0.71 -16.58
CA PRO A 315 30.94 1.14 -15.69
C PRO A 315 29.57 0.99 -16.36
N ALA A 316 28.62 0.40 -15.64
CA ALA A 316 27.23 0.27 -16.06
C ALA A 316 26.34 0.83 -14.95
N ASN A 317 25.34 1.63 -15.30
CA ASN A 317 24.42 2.20 -14.32
C ASN A 317 22.96 2.04 -14.79
N ALA A 318 22.01 2.34 -13.91
CA ALA A 318 20.61 2.46 -14.27
C ALA A 318 20.07 3.86 -13.99
N ILE A 319 19.03 4.23 -14.73
CA ILE A 319 18.27 5.45 -14.46
C ILE A 319 16.90 5.11 -13.86
N ALA A 320 16.51 5.87 -12.85
CA ALA A 320 15.11 6.03 -12.48
C ALA A 320 14.64 7.38 -13.01
N THR A 321 13.48 7.41 -13.67
CA THR A 321 12.97 8.61 -14.35
C THR A 321 11.45 8.58 -14.42
N VAL A 322 10.86 9.78 -14.39
CA VAL A 322 9.43 10.02 -14.48
C VAL A 322 9.18 10.98 -15.64
N ALA A 323 8.11 10.75 -16.39
CA ALA A 323 7.68 11.65 -17.46
C ALA A 323 6.35 12.32 -17.14
N TRP A 324 6.17 13.50 -17.72
CA TRP A 324 4.84 14.05 -17.97
C TRP A 324 4.26 13.37 -19.22
N SER A 325 3.10 12.75 -19.05
CA SER A 325 2.33 12.09 -20.11
C SER A 325 0.94 12.70 -20.23
N VAL A 326 0.33 12.54 -21.41
CA VAL A 326 -1.03 13.01 -21.71
C VAL A 326 -1.96 11.82 -21.87
N ALA A 327 -3.17 11.90 -21.29
CA ALA A 327 -4.18 10.84 -21.45
C ALA A 327 -4.61 10.71 -22.91
N ALA A 328 -4.67 9.49 -23.43
CA ALA A 328 -5.17 9.23 -24.79
C ALA A 328 -6.62 9.71 -24.97
N ALA A 329 -7.43 9.62 -23.92
CA ALA A 329 -8.82 10.04 -23.91
C ALA A 329 -9.03 11.55 -23.65
N SER A 330 -7.97 12.34 -23.40
CA SER A 330 -8.12 13.78 -23.20
C SER A 330 -8.63 14.44 -24.48
N PRO A 331 -9.73 15.22 -24.43
CA PRO A 331 -10.21 15.96 -25.59
C PRO A 331 -9.35 17.19 -25.91
N ARG A 332 -8.34 17.50 -25.09
CA ARG A 332 -7.58 18.76 -25.07
C ARG A 332 -6.10 18.56 -25.37
N GLN A 333 -5.80 17.62 -26.27
CA GLN A 333 -4.44 17.18 -26.59
C GLN A 333 -3.44 18.33 -26.81
N ALA A 334 -3.81 19.34 -27.60
CA ALA A 334 -2.94 20.45 -27.93
C ALA A 334 -2.57 21.29 -26.70
N ALA A 335 -3.55 21.66 -25.87
CA ALA A 335 -3.33 22.43 -24.64
C ALA A 335 -2.54 21.61 -23.60
N SER A 336 -2.82 20.30 -23.51
CA SER A 336 -2.08 19.36 -22.65
C SER A 336 -0.60 19.28 -23.04
N TRP A 337 -0.28 19.11 -24.32
CA TRP A 337 1.12 19.07 -24.78
C TRP A 337 1.82 20.43 -24.65
N ALA A 338 1.10 21.54 -24.84
CA ALA A 338 1.64 22.88 -24.55
C ALA A 338 2.01 23.05 -23.08
N LEU A 339 1.18 22.53 -22.16
CA LEU A 339 1.49 22.50 -20.74
C LEU A 339 2.70 21.60 -20.43
N VAL A 340 2.77 20.40 -21.01
CA VAL A 340 3.94 19.51 -20.85
C VAL A 340 5.24 20.19 -21.31
N ARG A 341 5.20 20.92 -22.43
CA ARG A 341 6.34 21.72 -22.92
C ARG A 341 6.77 22.82 -21.95
N HIS A 342 5.82 23.48 -21.30
CA HIS A 342 6.12 24.46 -20.25
C HIS A 342 6.75 23.79 -19.03
N LEU A 343 6.17 22.68 -18.55
CA LEU A 343 6.63 21.94 -17.37
C LEU A 343 7.99 21.25 -17.56
N THR A 344 8.41 21.02 -18.80
CA THR A 344 9.73 20.44 -19.16
C THR A 344 10.67 21.46 -19.80
N GLY A 345 10.29 22.74 -19.75
CA GLY A 345 11.08 23.86 -20.27
C GLY A 345 12.31 24.17 -19.41
N GLU A 346 13.16 25.05 -19.93
CA GLU A 346 14.41 25.45 -19.27
C GLU A 346 14.18 26.05 -17.87
N LYS A 347 13.19 26.96 -17.75
CA LYS A 347 12.82 27.60 -16.48
C LYS A 347 12.46 26.57 -15.40
N SER A 348 11.61 25.60 -15.74
CA SER A 348 11.19 24.52 -14.85
C SER A 348 12.38 23.72 -14.32
N GLN A 349 13.22 23.24 -15.24
CA GLN A 349 14.42 22.46 -14.90
C GLN A 349 15.40 23.25 -14.02
N ARG A 350 15.58 24.55 -14.29
CA ARG A 350 16.47 25.42 -13.52
C ARG A 350 15.94 25.72 -12.11
N LEU A 351 14.61 25.82 -11.94
CA LEU A 351 13.99 26.00 -10.62
C LEU A 351 14.09 24.72 -9.76
N ALA A 352 13.96 23.55 -10.39
CA ALA A 352 14.03 22.27 -9.68
C ALA A 352 15.46 21.84 -9.31
N ALA A 353 16.47 22.23 -10.09
CA ALA A 353 17.85 21.77 -9.92
C ALA A 353 18.43 21.99 -8.50
N PRO A 354 18.27 23.16 -7.84
CA PRO A 354 18.84 23.40 -6.51
C PRO A 354 18.23 22.54 -5.38
N LEU A 355 17.00 22.03 -5.57
CA LEU A 355 16.37 21.13 -4.59
C LEU A 355 17.22 19.87 -4.37
N GLY A 356 18.01 19.48 -5.37
CA GLY A 356 18.85 18.29 -5.32
C GLY A 356 18.07 16.97 -5.37
N LEU A 357 16.74 17.01 -5.49
CA LEU A 357 15.84 15.86 -5.51
C LEU A 357 16.12 14.90 -6.68
N ALA A 358 16.45 15.44 -7.85
CA ALA A 358 16.74 14.70 -9.07
C ALA A 358 17.66 15.51 -10.00
N ILE A 359 18.17 14.86 -11.04
CA ILE A 359 18.99 15.46 -12.11
C ILE A 359 18.05 16.06 -13.16
N PRO A 360 18.29 17.30 -13.60
CA PRO A 360 17.57 17.87 -14.74
C PRO A 360 17.73 17.02 -16.00
N THR A 361 16.64 16.75 -16.73
CA THR A 361 16.72 15.95 -17.97
C THR A 361 17.38 16.71 -19.12
N ARG A 362 17.39 18.05 -19.05
CA ARG A 362 18.09 18.92 -20.01
C ARG A 362 19.58 18.98 -19.71
N ILE A 363 20.40 18.55 -20.67
CA ILE A 363 21.86 18.53 -20.61
C ILE A 363 22.39 19.94 -20.33
N SER A 364 21.88 20.95 -21.04
CA SER A 364 22.26 22.37 -20.83
C SER A 364 22.08 22.88 -19.40
N ILE A 365 21.13 22.30 -18.64
CA ILE A 365 20.85 22.67 -17.25
C ILE A 365 21.59 21.77 -16.26
N ALA A 366 21.62 20.46 -16.51
CA ALA A 366 22.37 19.51 -15.71
C ALA A 366 23.87 19.84 -15.66
N GLU A 367 24.46 20.29 -16.79
CA GLU A 367 25.87 20.68 -16.90
C GLU A 367 26.16 22.10 -16.37
N SER A 368 25.14 22.82 -15.90
CA SER A 368 25.27 24.20 -15.42
C SER A 368 25.47 24.27 -13.90
N SER A 369 25.88 25.46 -13.41
CA SER A 369 25.97 25.75 -11.97
C SER A 369 24.61 25.76 -11.26
N ALA A 370 23.49 25.63 -11.99
CA ALA A 370 22.18 25.45 -11.35
C ALA A 370 22.04 24.06 -10.71
N PHE A 371 22.74 23.05 -11.26
CA PHE A 371 22.75 21.70 -10.72
C PHE A 371 24.09 21.33 -10.07
N ILE A 372 25.22 21.67 -10.71
CA ILE A 372 26.55 21.37 -10.18
C ILE A 372 26.94 22.48 -9.17
N ASP A 373 26.70 22.23 -7.88
CA ASP A 373 26.99 23.21 -6.82
C ASP A 373 27.88 22.60 -5.71
N PRO A 374 29.22 22.76 -5.80
CA PRO A 374 30.13 22.22 -4.79
C PRO A 374 30.01 22.91 -3.42
N ALA A 375 29.26 24.01 -3.31
CA ALA A 375 29.01 24.68 -2.02
C ALA A 375 27.94 23.96 -1.19
N GLN A 376 27.20 23.03 -1.77
CA GLN A 376 26.16 22.24 -1.10
C GLN A 376 26.45 20.75 -1.18
N ALA A 377 26.00 19.99 -0.19
CA ALA A 377 26.09 18.53 -0.25
C ALA A 377 25.03 17.95 -1.22
N PRO A 378 25.36 16.93 -2.04
CA PRO A 378 26.70 16.37 -2.21
C PRO A 378 27.61 17.33 -3.00
N ALA A 379 28.85 17.52 -2.55
CA ALA A 379 29.81 18.36 -3.27
C ALA A 379 30.18 17.75 -4.63
N ASN A 380 30.08 16.42 -4.74
CA ASN A 380 30.35 15.65 -5.94
C ASN A 380 29.11 15.43 -6.82
N ASP A 381 28.37 16.50 -7.14
CA ASP A 381 27.22 16.42 -8.08
C ASP A 381 27.61 15.84 -9.44
N ARG A 382 28.86 16.07 -9.87
CA ARG A 382 29.39 15.59 -11.15
C ARG A 382 29.34 14.07 -11.28
N ALA A 383 29.57 13.33 -10.19
CA ALA A 383 29.54 11.87 -10.21
C ALA A 383 28.19 11.29 -10.63
N PHE A 384 27.09 12.03 -10.48
CA PHE A 384 25.79 11.62 -11.02
C PHE A 384 25.74 11.72 -12.55
N LEU A 385 26.29 12.79 -13.11
CA LEU A 385 26.26 13.07 -14.55
C LEU A 385 27.23 12.19 -15.33
N ASP A 386 28.42 11.95 -14.79
CA ASP A 386 29.44 11.12 -15.44
C ASP A 386 28.93 9.68 -15.68
N GLN A 387 28.00 9.21 -14.84
CA GLN A 387 27.35 7.92 -14.98
C GLN A 387 26.16 7.93 -15.95
N ALA A 388 25.57 9.10 -16.24
CA ALA A 388 24.33 9.22 -17.01
C ALA A 388 24.48 8.69 -18.44
N ASN A 389 25.65 8.89 -19.06
CA ASN A 389 25.94 8.40 -20.41
C ASN A 389 26.03 6.87 -20.50
N ASN A 390 26.36 6.20 -19.39
CA ASN A 390 26.45 4.74 -19.30
C ASN A 390 25.24 4.13 -18.57
N ALA A 391 24.21 4.93 -18.32
CA ALA A 391 23.02 4.53 -17.58
C ALA A 391 21.88 4.17 -18.55
N SER A 392 21.09 3.15 -18.19
CA SER A 392 19.91 2.74 -18.96
C SER A 392 18.76 2.33 -18.04
N VAL A 393 17.52 2.35 -18.55
CA VAL A 393 16.42 1.77 -17.79
C VAL A 393 16.58 0.26 -17.71
N ILE A 394 16.36 -0.30 -16.53
CA ILE A 394 16.23 -1.75 -16.37
C ILE A 394 14.82 -2.14 -16.85
N ALA A 395 14.75 -2.67 -18.07
CA ALA A 395 13.49 -3.11 -18.65
C ALA A 395 12.96 -4.37 -17.94
N TRP A 396 11.65 -4.41 -17.72
CA TRP A 396 10.92 -5.50 -17.07
C TRP A 396 9.94 -6.16 -18.05
N PRO A 397 9.53 -7.41 -17.80
CA PRO A 397 8.35 -7.99 -18.45
C PRO A 397 7.12 -7.09 -18.29
N ALA A 398 6.23 -7.08 -19.27
CA ALA A 398 5.04 -6.22 -19.24
C ALA A 398 4.06 -6.56 -18.09
N ASP A 399 4.09 -7.80 -17.60
CA ASP A 399 3.29 -8.24 -16.46
C ASP A 399 3.94 -7.78 -15.13
N ALA A 400 3.27 -6.86 -14.44
CA ALA A 400 3.72 -6.26 -13.18
C ALA A 400 3.95 -7.29 -12.06
N ARG A 401 3.35 -8.49 -12.14
CA ARG A 401 3.56 -9.56 -11.15
C ARG A 401 4.99 -10.08 -11.17
N PHE A 402 5.70 -10.00 -12.30
CA PHE A 402 7.09 -10.47 -12.39
C PHE A 402 7.99 -9.76 -11.37
N GLU A 403 7.98 -8.42 -11.38
CA GLU A 403 8.79 -7.61 -10.49
C GLU A 403 8.38 -7.82 -9.02
N ALA A 404 7.08 -7.91 -8.74
CA ALA A 404 6.58 -8.12 -7.39
C ALA A 404 6.96 -9.50 -6.82
N ILE A 405 6.89 -10.57 -7.62
CA ILE A 405 7.34 -11.92 -7.22
C ILE A 405 8.87 -11.92 -7.07
N PHE A 406 9.60 -11.26 -7.99
CA PHE A 406 11.05 -11.12 -7.89
C PHE A 406 11.46 -10.44 -6.59
N GLN A 407 10.80 -9.33 -6.25
CA GLN A 407 11.04 -8.59 -5.00
C GLN A 407 10.84 -9.49 -3.79
N ALA A 408 9.67 -10.11 -3.66
CA ALA A 408 9.30 -10.90 -2.50
C ALA A 408 10.29 -12.07 -2.27
N ARG A 409 10.68 -12.77 -3.34
CA ARG A 409 11.56 -13.95 -3.24
C ARG A 409 13.03 -13.59 -3.11
N MET A 410 13.52 -12.61 -3.87
CA MET A 410 14.92 -12.20 -3.76
C MET A 410 15.22 -11.51 -2.44
N ASP A 411 14.27 -10.80 -1.84
CA ASP A 411 14.45 -10.21 -0.52
C ASP A 411 14.64 -11.29 0.57
N GLN A 412 13.88 -12.40 0.50
CA GLN A 412 14.08 -13.57 1.37
C GLN A 412 15.45 -14.23 1.19
N GLY A 413 15.93 -14.29 -0.05
CA GLY A 413 17.21 -14.92 -0.40
C GLY A 413 18.44 -14.02 -0.24
N LEU A 414 18.31 -12.69 -0.25
CA LEU A 414 19.46 -11.77 -0.27
C LEU A 414 19.51 -10.82 0.92
N LYS A 415 18.36 -10.43 1.49
CA LYS A 415 18.28 -9.41 2.53
C LYS A 415 18.01 -9.99 3.91
N THR A 416 16.89 -10.69 4.08
CA THR A 416 16.50 -11.24 5.40
C THR A 416 17.26 -12.53 5.69
N GLY A 417 17.51 -13.32 4.64
CA GLY A 417 18.29 -14.55 4.75
C GLY A 417 17.46 -15.78 5.13
N ASP A 418 16.13 -15.63 5.21
CA ASP A 418 15.14 -16.64 5.66
C ASP A 418 15.21 -17.95 4.88
N GLN A 419 15.59 -17.86 3.60
CA GLN A 419 15.79 -18.98 2.71
C GLN A 419 17.20 -18.94 2.14
N THR A 420 17.72 -20.11 1.72
CA THR A 420 18.92 -20.11 0.88
C THR A 420 18.61 -19.43 -0.46
N LEU A 421 19.64 -18.90 -1.12
CA LEU A 421 19.46 -18.28 -2.43
C LEU A 421 18.84 -19.26 -3.44
N GLU A 422 19.24 -20.54 -3.40
CA GLU A 422 18.70 -21.58 -4.26
C GLU A 422 17.21 -21.83 -4.01
N GLN A 423 16.76 -21.84 -2.76
CA GLN A 423 15.35 -21.98 -2.40
C GLN A 423 14.53 -20.77 -2.86
N ALA A 424 15.05 -19.55 -2.67
CA ALA A 424 14.41 -18.33 -3.13
C ALA A 424 14.25 -18.31 -4.66
N VAL A 425 15.29 -18.69 -5.40
CA VAL A 425 15.25 -18.81 -6.87
C VAL A 425 14.26 -19.89 -7.32
N ALA A 426 14.29 -21.08 -6.71
CA ALA A 426 13.37 -22.16 -7.07
C ALA A 426 11.90 -21.76 -6.83
N THR A 427 11.63 -21.03 -5.74
CA THR A 427 10.30 -20.51 -5.42
C THR A 427 9.88 -19.43 -6.41
N PHE A 428 10.79 -18.53 -6.79
CA PHE A 428 10.54 -17.54 -7.85
C PHE A 428 10.17 -18.21 -9.19
N GLU A 429 10.97 -19.18 -9.64
CA GLU A 429 10.73 -19.91 -10.89
C GLU A 429 9.36 -20.62 -10.87
N LYS A 430 9.02 -21.25 -9.74
CA LYS A 430 7.71 -21.87 -9.53
C LYS A 430 6.58 -20.83 -9.61
N ASP A 431 6.64 -19.76 -8.83
CA ASP A 431 5.59 -18.74 -8.78
C ASP A 431 5.40 -18.06 -10.15
N TRP A 432 6.50 -17.76 -10.86
CA TRP A 432 6.43 -17.19 -12.20
C TRP A 432 5.85 -18.17 -13.23
N SER A 433 6.18 -19.46 -13.11
CA SER A 433 5.58 -20.49 -13.97
C SER A 433 4.06 -20.62 -13.76
N LEU A 434 3.56 -20.43 -12.53
CA LEU A 434 2.13 -20.44 -12.24
C LEU A 434 1.40 -19.25 -12.88
N VAL A 435 2.05 -18.08 -12.92
CA VAL A 435 1.52 -16.91 -13.64
C VAL A 435 1.45 -17.19 -15.15
N LYS A 436 2.55 -17.67 -15.75
CA LYS A 436 2.60 -17.98 -17.19
C LYS A 436 1.60 -19.08 -17.59
N ASN A 437 1.41 -20.09 -16.75
CA ASN A 437 0.51 -21.21 -17.01
C ASN A 437 -0.92 -20.99 -16.50
N SER A 438 -1.27 -19.76 -16.13
CA SER A 438 -2.61 -19.44 -15.62
C SER A 438 -3.70 -19.83 -16.65
N PRO A 439 -4.82 -20.46 -16.24
CA PRO A 439 -6.01 -20.58 -17.09
C PRO A 439 -6.51 -19.25 -17.66
N LEU A 440 -6.21 -18.12 -17.03
CA LEU A 440 -6.59 -16.78 -17.48
C LEU A 440 -5.61 -16.17 -18.50
N ALA A 441 -4.47 -16.81 -18.75
CA ALA A 441 -3.46 -16.33 -19.70
C ALA A 441 -3.91 -16.43 -21.17
N LYS A 442 -5.02 -17.13 -21.46
CA LYS A 442 -5.61 -17.17 -22.81
C LYS A 442 -6.04 -15.77 -23.26
N GLU A 443 -5.78 -15.45 -24.52
CA GLU A 443 -6.04 -14.12 -25.09
C GLU A 443 -7.46 -13.99 -25.70
N ASP A 444 -8.09 -15.11 -26.09
CA ASP A 444 -9.36 -15.13 -26.81
C ASP A 444 -10.57 -15.44 -25.90
N TRP A 445 -10.99 -14.49 -25.08
CA TRP A 445 -12.23 -14.59 -24.30
C TRP A 445 -13.35 -13.72 -24.91
N PRO A 446 -14.58 -14.23 -25.01
CA PRO A 446 -15.70 -13.44 -25.53
C PRO A 446 -16.04 -12.28 -24.58
N LEU A 447 -16.43 -11.12 -25.12
CA LEU A 447 -16.87 -10.00 -24.30
C LEU A 447 -18.14 -10.35 -23.49
N VAL A 448 -18.25 -9.75 -22.31
CA VAL A 448 -19.45 -9.85 -21.48
C VAL A 448 -20.65 -9.29 -22.22
N ASN A 449 -21.73 -10.07 -22.32
CA ASN A 449 -22.96 -9.62 -22.96
C ASN A 449 -23.80 -8.80 -21.97
N TRP A 450 -23.48 -7.51 -21.86
CA TRP A 450 -24.18 -6.57 -20.98
C TRP A 450 -25.67 -6.42 -21.29
N ALA A 451 -26.09 -6.60 -22.54
CA ALA A 451 -27.51 -6.59 -22.93
C ALA A 451 -28.27 -7.77 -22.28
N ARG A 452 -27.69 -8.98 -22.26
CA ARG A 452 -28.29 -10.12 -21.57
C ARG A 452 -28.32 -9.91 -20.06
N ILE A 453 -27.25 -9.39 -19.47
CA ILE A 453 -27.17 -9.15 -18.03
C ILE A 453 -28.18 -8.11 -17.59
N SER A 454 -28.29 -6.99 -18.31
CA SER A 454 -29.29 -5.95 -18.04
C SER A 454 -30.72 -6.45 -18.26
N LEU A 455 -30.96 -7.29 -19.29
CA LEU A 455 -32.25 -7.94 -19.49
C LEU A 455 -32.64 -8.81 -18.29
N TRP A 456 -31.77 -9.75 -17.88
CA TRP A 456 -32.04 -10.61 -16.73
C TRP A 456 -32.19 -9.82 -15.44
N GLY A 457 -31.31 -8.84 -15.19
CA GLY A 457 -31.41 -7.94 -14.05
C GLY A 457 -32.75 -7.18 -14.01
N SER A 458 -33.19 -6.67 -15.17
CA SER A 458 -34.49 -5.99 -15.30
C SER A 458 -35.66 -6.94 -15.08
N LEU A 459 -35.62 -8.15 -15.63
CA LEU A 459 -36.65 -9.17 -15.42
C LEU A 459 -36.76 -9.57 -13.94
N THR A 460 -35.63 -9.77 -13.26
CA THR A 460 -35.61 -10.05 -11.82
C THR A 460 -36.19 -8.89 -11.01
N LEU A 461 -35.83 -7.65 -11.35
CA LEU A 461 -36.40 -6.46 -10.71
C LEU A 461 -37.90 -6.34 -10.93
N ILE A 462 -38.38 -6.53 -12.16
CA ILE A 462 -39.81 -6.54 -12.49
C ILE A 462 -40.54 -7.63 -11.70
N ALA A 463 -39.98 -8.84 -11.63
CA ALA A 463 -40.57 -9.95 -10.87
C ALA A 463 -40.68 -9.62 -9.37
N LEU A 464 -39.64 -9.02 -8.77
CA LEU A 464 -39.64 -8.57 -7.37
C LEU A 464 -40.67 -7.46 -7.14
N LEU A 465 -40.71 -6.45 -8.00
CA LEU A 465 -41.68 -5.36 -7.92
C LEU A 465 -43.12 -5.87 -8.10
N THR A 466 -43.32 -6.84 -9.00
CA THR A 466 -44.62 -7.48 -9.21
C THR A 466 -45.02 -8.30 -7.99
N ALA A 467 -44.10 -9.06 -7.38
CA ALA A 467 -44.37 -9.81 -6.15
C ALA A 467 -44.72 -8.86 -4.98
N LEU A 468 -44.01 -7.73 -4.86
CA LEU A 468 -44.32 -6.68 -3.89
C LEU A 468 -45.68 -6.03 -4.17
N ALA A 469 -46.00 -5.73 -5.42
CA ALA A 469 -47.29 -5.17 -5.82
C ALA A 469 -48.46 -6.14 -5.58
N ILE A 470 -48.27 -7.44 -5.85
CA ILE A 470 -49.26 -8.49 -5.57
C ILE A 470 -49.45 -8.62 -4.05
N ARG A 471 -48.36 -8.63 -3.27
CA ARG A 471 -48.43 -8.67 -1.81
C ARG A 471 -49.19 -7.45 -1.28
N TRP A 472 -48.84 -6.26 -1.75
CA TRP A 472 -49.51 -5.01 -1.42
C TRP A 472 -51.00 -5.04 -1.79
N TRP A 473 -51.35 -5.56 -2.96
CA TRP A 473 -52.74 -5.68 -3.38
C TRP A 473 -53.54 -6.65 -2.49
N ARG A 474 -52.91 -7.72 -2.01
CA ARG A 474 -53.53 -8.68 -1.07
C ARG A 474 -53.67 -8.13 0.35
N THR A 475 -52.84 -7.16 0.75
CA THR A 475 -52.82 -6.59 2.11
C THR A 475 -53.18 -5.11 2.13
N ARG A 476 -54.03 -4.64 1.20
CA ARG A 476 -54.31 -3.20 1.03
C ARG A 476 -54.66 -2.52 2.36
N PRO A 477 -53.84 -1.60 2.85
CA PRO A 477 -54.12 -0.86 4.07
C PRO A 477 -55.30 0.11 3.86
N GLY A 478 -55.95 0.50 4.94
CA GLY A 478 -56.96 1.57 4.93
C GLY A 478 -56.38 2.90 4.44
N ALA A 479 -57.24 3.86 4.04
CA ALA A 479 -56.79 5.12 3.45
C ALA A 479 -55.89 5.98 4.37
N LEU A 480 -56.02 5.84 5.70
CA LEU A 480 -55.15 6.49 6.68
C LEU A 480 -53.80 5.75 6.80
N GLU A 481 -53.84 4.43 6.96
CA GLU A 481 -52.65 3.56 7.00
C GLU A 481 -51.79 3.73 5.74
N TRP A 482 -52.41 3.91 4.58
CA TRP A 482 -51.72 4.21 3.32
C TRP A 482 -50.94 5.53 3.35
N LYS A 483 -51.51 6.59 3.94
CA LYS A 483 -50.80 7.88 4.08
C LYS A 483 -49.62 7.74 5.03
N GLU A 484 -49.79 7.04 6.15
CA GLU A 484 -48.73 6.79 7.12
C GLU A 484 -47.60 5.94 6.52
N GLU A 485 -47.94 4.89 5.76
CA GLU A 485 -46.98 4.02 5.10
C GLU A 485 -46.21 4.75 3.98
N LEU A 486 -46.88 5.61 3.20
CA LEU A 486 -46.23 6.48 2.21
C LEU A 486 -45.20 7.42 2.83
N TRP A 487 -45.54 8.06 3.95
CA TRP A 487 -44.59 8.90 4.69
C TRP A 487 -43.44 8.08 5.26
N GLY A 488 -43.71 6.86 5.73
CA GLY A 488 -42.68 5.90 6.15
C GLY A 488 -41.70 5.58 5.01
N TRP A 489 -42.19 5.21 3.83
CA TRP A 489 -41.34 4.96 2.66
C TRP A 489 -40.62 6.22 2.18
N ALA A 490 -41.27 7.39 2.20
CA ALA A 490 -40.64 8.65 1.83
C ALA A 490 -39.47 9.00 2.75
N LEU A 491 -39.61 8.80 4.07
CA LEU A 491 -38.55 9.02 5.05
C LEU A 491 -37.42 7.98 4.96
N LEU A 492 -37.74 6.73 4.58
CA LEU A 492 -36.75 5.67 4.33
C LEU A 492 -36.04 5.81 2.97
N SER A 493 -36.67 6.47 2.00
CA SER A 493 -36.21 6.51 0.61
C SER A 493 -34.80 7.06 0.43
N PRO A 494 -34.31 8.10 1.14
CA PRO A 494 -32.94 8.58 0.96
C PRO A 494 -31.90 7.53 1.35
N TRP A 495 -32.14 6.78 2.44
CA TRP A 495 -31.26 5.69 2.86
C TRP A 495 -31.34 4.51 1.89
N LEU A 496 -32.54 4.13 1.45
CA LEU A 496 -32.73 3.03 0.51
C LEU A 496 -32.09 3.31 -0.85
N LEU A 497 -32.26 4.53 -1.38
CA LEU A 497 -31.61 4.95 -2.62
C LEU A 497 -30.09 4.92 -2.45
N GLY A 498 -29.58 5.45 -1.34
CA GLY A 498 -28.16 5.38 -1.02
C GLY A 498 -27.63 3.94 -0.97
N PHE A 499 -28.34 3.05 -0.27
CA PHE A 499 -28.01 1.63 -0.18
C PHE A 499 -28.04 0.95 -1.54
N ILE A 500 -29.07 1.17 -2.35
CA ILE A 500 -29.22 0.51 -3.66
C ILE A 500 -28.10 0.95 -4.60
N PHE A 501 -27.89 2.26 -4.77
CA PHE A 501 -26.96 2.78 -5.77
C PHE A 501 -25.50 2.67 -5.33
N PHE A 502 -25.18 2.87 -4.05
CA PHE A 502 -23.80 2.91 -3.58
C PHE A 502 -23.33 1.62 -2.91
N LEU A 503 -24.22 0.68 -2.56
CA LEU A 503 -23.83 -0.59 -1.93
C LEU A 503 -24.32 -1.82 -2.71
N ALA A 504 -25.63 -1.98 -2.89
CA ALA A 504 -26.19 -3.19 -3.48
C ALA A 504 -25.82 -3.35 -4.97
N LEU A 505 -25.89 -2.26 -5.75
CA LEU A 505 -25.56 -2.28 -7.17
C LEU A 505 -24.07 -2.58 -7.42
N PRO A 506 -23.09 -1.92 -6.77
CA PRO A 506 -21.68 -2.29 -6.88
C PRO A 506 -21.38 -3.73 -6.46
N ILE A 507 -22.04 -4.25 -5.43
CA ILE A 507 -21.90 -5.66 -5.00
C ILE A 507 -22.42 -6.60 -6.09
N ALA A 508 -23.60 -6.33 -6.66
CA ALA A 508 -24.14 -7.14 -7.75
C ALA A 508 -23.25 -7.09 -9.00
N LEU A 509 -22.70 -5.92 -9.33
CA LEU A 509 -21.76 -5.74 -10.43
C LEU A 509 -20.46 -6.52 -10.18
N SER A 510 -19.91 -6.50 -8.95
CA SER A 510 -18.71 -7.27 -8.63
C SER A 510 -18.96 -8.78 -8.74
N LEU A 511 -20.18 -9.27 -8.48
CA LEU A 511 -20.54 -10.67 -8.72
C LEU A 511 -20.51 -11.00 -10.20
N VAL A 512 -21.01 -10.12 -11.06
CA VAL A 512 -20.91 -10.32 -12.51
C VAL A 512 -19.43 -10.32 -12.94
N LEU A 513 -18.67 -9.36 -12.43
CA LEU A 513 -17.26 -9.20 -12.77
C LEU A 513 -16.39 -10.36 -12.26
N SER A 514 -16.81 -11.06 -11.20
CA SER A 514 -16.09 -12.25 -10.72
C SER A 514 -16.05 -13.40 -11.73
N PHE A 515 -16.92 -13.39 -12.74
CA PHE A 515 -16.89 -14.32 -13.88
C PHE A 515 -16.24 -13.73 -15.14
N SER A 516 -15.58 -12.58 -15.01
CA SER A 516 -14.93 -11.87 -16.11
C SER A 516 -13.45 -11.62 -15.83
N LYS A 517 -12.64 -11.51 -16.88
CA LYS A 517 -11.32 -10.89 -16.86
C LYS A 517 -11.51 -9.44 -17.25
N TRP A 518 -11.27 -8.56 -16.29
CA TRP A 518 -11.39 -7.12 -16.45
C TRP A 518 -10.33 -6.44 -15.60
N ASN A 519 -9.72 -5.39 -16.15
CA ASN A 519 -8.56 -4.74 -15.55
C ASN A 519 -8.90 -3.58 -14.61
N GLY A 520 -10.18 -3.21 -14.50
CA GLY A 520 -10.62 -2.11 -13.64
C GLY A 520 -10.39 -0.71 -14.21
N VAL A 521 -9.67 -0.57 -15.32
CA VAL A 521 -9.28 0.72 -15.92
C VAL A 521 -9.96 0.95 -17.26
N SER A 522 -10.12 -0.11 -18.05
CA SER A 522 -10.92 -0.09 -19.28
C SER A 522 -12.41 0.02 -18.98
N THR A 523 -13.17 0.52 -19.94
CA THR A 523 -14.64 0.56 -19.85
C THR A 523 -15.22 -0.85 -19.75
N LEU A 524 -16.38 -0.98 -19.10
CA LEU A 524 -16.99 -2.29 -18.78
C LEU A 524 -17.29 -3.14 -20.02
N ASP A 525 -17.51 -2.54 -21.18
CA ASP A 525 -17.70 -3.22 -22.47
C ASP A 525 -16.49 -4.05 -22.92
N HIS A 526 -15.29 -3.75 -22.42
CA HIS A 526 -14.07 -4.52 -22.66
C HIS A 526 -13.88 -5.68 -21.67
N ALA A 527 -14.78 -5.87 -20.71
CA ALA A 527 -14.74 -7.02 -19.81
C ALA A 527 -14.93 -8.33 -20.60
N GLN A 528 -14.02 -9.27 -20.41
CA GLN A 528 -14.01 -10.57 -21.08
C GLN A 528 -14.64 -11.64 -20.20
N PHE A 529 -15.66 -12.37 -20.67
CA PHE A 529 -16.32 -13.42 -19.90
C PHE A 529 -15.47 -14.70 -19.86
N VAL A 530 -15.01 -15.07 -18.66
CA VAL A 530 -14.14 -16.24 -18.42
C VAL A 530 -14.84 -17.37 -17.68
N GLY A 531 -16.13 -17.22 -17.36
CA GLY A 531 -16.90 -18.21 -16.59
C GLY A 531 -16.28 -18.45 -15.22
N LEU A 532 -16.03 -19.71 -14.86
CA LEU A 532 -15.46 -20.08 -13.56
C LEU A 532 -13.93 -20.01 -13.49
N ASN A 533 -13.24 -19.55 -14.54
CA ASN A 533 -11.78 -19.62 -14.58
C ASN A 533 -11.07 -18.74 -13.52
N ASN A 534 -11.71 -17.67 -13.05
CA ASN A 534 -11.19 -16.92 -11.90
C ASN A 534 -11.16 -17.79 -10.64
N TYR A 535 -12.19 -18.61 -10.42
CA TYR A 535 -12.24 -19.52 -9.27
C TYR A 535 -11.31 -20.73 -9.43
N THR A 536 -11.11 -21.24 -10.66
CA THR A 536 -10.12 -22.32 -10.90
C THR A 536 -8.69 -21.82 -10.74
N GLN A 537 -8.39 -20.59 -11.18
CA GLN A 537 -7.13 -19.92 -10.88
C GLN A 537 -6.93 -19.83 -9.36
N LEU A 538 -7.93 -19.31 -8.64
CA LEU A 538 -7.88 -19.08 -7.20
C LEU A 538 -7.67 -20.34 -6.38
N LEU A 539 -8.40 -21.42 -6.70
CA LEU A 539 -8.42 -22.63 -5.88
C LEU A 539 -7.36 -23.67 -6.28
N ALA A 540 -6.86 -23.65 -7.52
CA ALA A 540 -5.96 -24.68 -8.03
C ALA A 540 -4.59 -24.18 -8.50
N HIS A 541 -4.41 -22.88 -8.76
CA HIS A 541 -3.18 -22.34 -9.37
C HIS A 541 -2.62 -21.12 -8.61
N ASP A 542 -3.13 -20.79 -7.43
CA ASP A 542 -2.66 -19.66 -6.61
C ASP A 542 -2.28 -20.11 -5.19
N ASP A 543 -0.98 -20.35 -5.00
CA ASP A 543 -0.40 -20.69 -3.68
C ASP A 543 -0.34 -19.48 -2.73
N ARG A 544 -0.26 -18.26 -3.28
CA ARG A 544 -0.20 -17.02 -2.48
C ARG A 544 -1.56 -16.72 -1.86
N PHE A 545 -2.64 -17.04 -2.57
CA PHE A 545 -3.99 -17.03 -2.01
C PHE A 545 -4.08 -17.89 -0.74
N LEU A 546 -3.69 -19.16 -0.81
CA LEU A 546 -3.74 -20.07 0.34
C LEU A 546 -2.86 -19.59 1.50
N THR A 547 -1.68 -19.04 1.17
CA THR A 547 -0.79 -18.43 2.16
C THR A 547 -1.48 -17.27 2.88
N SER A 548 -2.10 -16.36 2.13
CA SER A 548 -2.79 -15.20 2.71
C SER A 548 -3.99 -15.58 3.59
N LEU A 549 -4.72 -16.63 3.21
CA LEU A 549 -5.82 -17.18 3.99
C LEU A 549 -5.32 -17.81 5.30
N ARG A 550 -4.18 -18.53 5.27
CA ARG A 550 -3.57 -19.11 6.47
C ARG A 550 -3.10 -18.03 7.45
N VAL A 551 -2.44 -16.98 6.96
CA VAL A 551 -2.02 -15.82 7.78
C VAL A 551 -3.23 -15.19 8.46
N THR A 552 -4.30 -14.95 7.70
CA THR A 552 -5.55 -14.36 8.20
C THR A 552 -6.22 -15.25 9.24
N LEU A 553 -6.30 -16.56 8.99
CA LEU A 553 -6.88 -17.53 9.92
C LEU A 553 -6.05 -17.64 11.20
N TYR A 554 -4.73 -17.69 11.09
CA TYR A 554 -3.84 -17.75 12.25
C TYR A 554 -4.01 -16.51 13.14
N TYR A 555 -4.00 -15.31 12.53
CA TYR A 555 -4.31 -14.08 13.22
C TYR A 555 -5.71 -14.12 13.88
N ALA A 556 -6.75 -14.51 13.15
CA ALA A 556 -8.13 -14.54 13.65
C ALA A 556 -8.29 -15.47 14.86
N LEU A 557 -7.65 -16.65 14.82
CA LEU A 557 -7.68 -17.62 15.92
C LEU A 557 -7.00 -17.11 17.19
N LEU A 558 -6.07 -16.16 17.08
CA LEU A 558 -5.44 -15.50 18.23
C LEU A 558 -6.19 -14.25 18.68
N ALA A 559 -6.43 -13.32 17.74
CA ALA A 559 -6.99 -12.01 18.02
C ALA A 559 -8.42 -12.08 18.56
N VAL A 560 -9.25 -13.00 18.04
CA VAL A 560 -10.65 -13.09 18.48
C VAL A 560 -10.76 -13.53 19.93
N PRO A 561 -10.22 -14.69 20.36
CA PRO A 561 -10.34 -15.13 21.76
C PRO A 561 -9.66 -14.17 22.75
N LEU A 562 -8.43 -13.72 22.43
CA LEU A 562 -7.71 -12.78 23.30
C LEU A 562 -8.44 -11.45 23.42
N GLY A 563 -9.01 -10.94 22.32
CA GLY A 563 -9.83 -9.75 22.30
C GLY A 563 -11.07 -9.88 23.17
N GLN A 564 -11.78 -11.03 23.12
CA GLN A 564 -12.94 -11.26 23.98
C GLN A 564 -12.59 -11.27 25.46
N VAL A 565 -11.52 -11.99 25.83
CA VAL A 565 -11.05 -12.08 27.23
C VAL A 565 -10.63 -10.71 27.75
N MET A 566 -9.85 -9.96 26.97
CA MET A 566 -9.36 -8.65 27.35
C MET A 566 -10.50 -7.63 27.45
N ALA A 567 -11.42 -7.62 26.48
CA ALA A 567 -12.58 -6.72 26.49
C ALA A 567 -13.52 -7.00 27.66
N LEU A 568 -13.80 -8.28 27.96
CA LEU A 568 -14.63 -8.67 29.10
C LEU A 568 -13.94 -8.31 30.42
N GLY A 569 -12.65 -8.62 30.56
CA GLY A 569 -11.86 -8.25 31.73
C GLY A 569 -11.86 -6.74 31.98
N ALA A 570 -11.60 -5.95 30.95
CA ALA A 570 -11.67 -4.50 31.01
C ALA A 570 -13.09 -4.02 31.38
N ALA A 571 -14.13 -4.60 30.79
CA ALA A 571 -15.52 -4.25 31.11
C ALA A 571 -15.88 -4.54 32.57
N MET A 572 -15.43 -5.68 33.11
CA MET A 572 -15.62 -6.03 34.52
C MET A 572 -14.93 -5.02 35.45
N LEU A 573 -13.72 -4.57 35.13
CA LEU A 573 -13.03 -3.51 35.87
C LEU A 573 -13.80 -2.18 35.79
N MET A 574 -14.31 -1.85 34.61
CA MET A 574 -15.07 -0.62 34.36
C MET A 574 -16.52 -0.64 34.89
N ASN A 575 -17.00 -1.80 35.34
CA ASN A 575 -18.30 -1.98 35.99
C ASN A 575 -18.25 -1.69 37.50
N SER A 576 -17.11 -1.22 38.03
CA SER A 576 -16.97 -0.83 39.43
C SER A 576 -17.58 0.55 39.72
N LYS A 577 -18.19 0.72 40.90
CA LYS A 577 -18.80 1.98 41.35
C LYS A 577 -17.75 2.91 41.99
N VAL A 578 -16.73 3.32 41.24
CA VAL A 578 -15.65 4.21 41.70
C VAL A 578 -15.82 5.62 41.12
N ARG A 579 -15.55 6.66 41.92
CA ARG A 579 -15.52 8.05 41.44
C ARG A 579 -14.44 8.21 40.36
N GLY A 580 -14.80 8.82 39.22
CA GLY A 580 -13.88 9.02 38.09
C GLY A 580 -13.89 7.91 37.03
N ILE A 581 -14.74 6.87 37.16
CA ILE A 581 -14.80 5.75 36.21
C ILE A 581 -15.07 6.17 34.76
N GLY A 582 -15.75 7.31 34.55
CA GLY A 582 -16.00 7.87 33.21
C GLY A 582 -14.70 8.22 32.46
N PHE A 583 -13.68 8.72 33.17
CA PHE A 583 -12.37 8.99 32.58
C PHE A 583 -11.69 7.69 32.12
N PHE A 584 -11.71 6.64 32.95
CA PHE A 584 -11.12 5.35 32.57
C PHE A 584 -11.86 4.72 31.38
N ARG A 585 -13.19 4.79 31.33
CA ARG A 585 -13.97 4.33 30.17
C ARG A 585 -13.57 5.07 28.89
N ALA A 586 -13.41 6.39 28.98
CA ALA A 586 -12.95 7.20 27.85
C ALA A 586 -11.52 6.83 27.44
N ALA A 587 -10.60 6.65 28.40
CA ALA A 587 -9.21 6.28 28.12
C ALA A 587 -9.09 4.91 27.45
N TRP A 588 -9.88 3.91 27.87
CA TRP A 588 -9.92 2.60 27.22
C TRP A 588 -10.60 2.61 25.85
N TYR A 589 -11.56 3.51 25.64
CA TYR A 589 -12.25 3.66 24.35
C TYR A 589 -11.44 4.46 23.33
N LEU A 590 -10.59 5.39 23.79
CA LEU A 590 -9.85 6.32 22.95
C LEU A 590 -9.07 5.64 21.80
N PRO A 591 -8.29 4.55 22.02
CA PRO A 591 -7.57 3.90 20.95
C PRO A 591 -8.46 3.35 19.83
N SER A 592 -9.69 2.93 20.14
CA SER A 592 -10.65 2.42 19.13
C SER A 592 -11.16 3.51 18.17
N VAL A 593 -10.94 4.79 18.49
CA VAL A 593 -11.40 5.94 17.69
C VAL A 593 -10.23 6.62 16.94
N LEU A 594 -8.98 6.29 17.28
CA LEU A 594 -7.82 6.82 16.59
C LEU A 594 -7.72 6.29 15.16
N ALA A 595 -7.12 7.08 14.26
CA ALA A 595 -6.90 6.68 12.88
C ALA A 595 -6.01 5.44 12.81
N GLY A 596 -6.48 4.39 12.14
CA GLY A 596 -5.78 3.09 12.07
C GLY A 596 -4.37 3.17 11.50
N VAL A 597 -4.09 4.11 10.58
CA VAL A 597 -2.75 4.35 10.03
C VAL A 597 -1.78 4.83 11.10
N GLY A 598 -2.19 5.77 11.97
CA GLY A 598 -1.35 6.29 13.04
C GLY A 598 -1.00 5.21 14.07
N ILE A 599 -1.97 4.36 14.41
CA ILE A 599 -1.75 3.18 15.27
C ILE A 599 -0.72 2.24 14.62
N ALA A 600 -0.90 1.92 13.34
CA ALA A 600 -0.01 1.03 12.61
C ALA A 600 1.45 1.54 12.57
N VAL A 601 1.65 2.84 12.31
CA VAL A 601 2.99 3.45 12.32
C VAL A 601 3.63 3.37 13.71
N LEU A 602 2.87 3.68 14.77
CA LEU A 602 3.38 3.60 16.15
C LEU A 602 3.80 2.18 16.50
N TRP A 603 2.95 1.19 16.21
CA TRP A 603 3.26 -0.21 16.53
C TRP A 603 4.36 -0.79 15.67
N ARG A 604 4.56 -0.26 14.45
CA ARG A 604 5.73 -0.60 13.62
C ARG A 604 7.04 -0.23 14.32
N TRP A 605 7.09 0.89 15.06
CA TRP A 605 8.27 1.24 15.88
C TRP A 605 8.39 0.38 17.14
N VAL A 606 7.27 -0.01 17.75
CA VAL A 606 7.27 -0.89 18.95
C VAL A 606 7.89 -2.26 18.62
N PHE A 607 7.56 -2.82 17.45
CA PHE A 607 8.02 -4.12 17.00
C PHE A 607 9.28 -4.07 16.12
N ASP A 608 9.99 -2.93 16.09
CA ASP A 608 11.28 -2.86 15.40
C ASP A 608 12.29 -3.87 15.99
N GLY A 609 13.02 -4.56 15.12
CA GLY A 609 13.92 -5.63 15.52
C GLY A 609 15.15 -5.14 16.28
N ASP A 610 15.69 -3.98 15.90
CA ASP A 610 16.98 -3.49 16.39
C ASP A 610 16.83 -2.57 17.61
N HIS A 611 15.83 -1.68 17.61
CA HIS A 611 15.61 -0.68 18.66
C HIS A 611 14.16 -0.62 19.16
N GLY A 612 13.34 -1.64 18.87
CA GLY A 612 11.93 -1.65 19.25
C GLY A 612 11.69 -1.78 20.74
N LEU A 613 10.65 -1.11 21.23
CA LEU A 613 10.24 -1.14 22.63
C LEU A 613 9.89 -2.55 23.13
N MET A 614 9.35 -3.40 22.25
CA MET A 614 9.01 -4.77 22.61
C MET A 614 10.28 -5.59 22.89
N ASN A 615 11.28 -5.51 22.02
CA ASN A 615 12.54 -6.23 22.18
C ASN A 615 13.34 -5.66 23.37
N ALA A 616 13.35 -4.34 23.57
CA ALA A 616 13.99 -3.71 24.72
C ALA A 616 13.42 -4.20 26.07
N GLY A 617 12.12 -4.54 26.12
CA GLY A 617 11.49 -5.10 27.32
C GLY A 617 11.68 -6.62 27.47
N LEU A 618 11.73 -7.37 26.36
CA LEU A 618 11.87 -8.82 26.37
C LEU A 618 13.31 -9.29 26.59
N GLN A 619 14.29 -8.60 25.99
CA GLN A 619 15.68 -9.00 26.01
C GLN A 619 16.23 -9.22 27.43
N PRO A 620 15.98 -8.33 28.43
CA PRO A 620 16.41 -8.56 29.81
C PRO A 620 15.79 -9.81 30.48
N ILE A 621 14.58 -10.21 30.05
CA ILE A 621 13.90 -11.40 30.56
C ILE A 621 14.51 -12.66 29.93
N LEU A 622 14.74 -12.61 28.62
CA LEU A 622 15.38 -13.69 27.86
C LEU A 622 16.82 -13.95 28.33
N ASP A 623 17.56 -12.88 28.63
CA ASP A 623 18.92 -12.93 29.16
C ASP A 623 18.99 -13.28 30.65
N SER A 624 17.85 -13.44 31.33
CA SER A 624 17.85 -13.73 32.76
C SER A 624 18.44 -15.13 33.04
N PRO A 625 19.07 -15.34 34.22
CA PRO A 625 19.71 -16.62 34.57
C PRO A 625 18.78 -17.85 34.55
N ILE A 626 17.45 -17.61 34.55
CA ILE A 626 16.43 -18.65 34.53
C ILE A 626 16.18 -19.17 33.10
N LEU A 627 16.40 -18.32 32.08
CA LEU A 627 16.15 -18.63 30.67
C LEU A 627 17.43 -18.66 29.83
N SER A 628 18.56 -18.24 30.40
CA SER A 628 19.88 -18.20 29.74
C SER A 628 20.35 -19.57 29.23
N TRP A 629 19.86 -20.68 29.78
CA TRP A 629 20.15 -22.04 29.29
C TRP A 629 19.58 -22.31 27.89
N ALA A 630 18.56 -21.55 27.47
CA ALA A 630 17.88 -21.73 26.19
C ALA A 630 18.46 -20.87 25.05
N ASN A 631 19.41 -19.97 25.34
CA ASN A 631 20.05 -19.06 24.37
C ASN A 631 19.07 -18.39 23.40
N LEU A 632 17.92 -17.93 23.92
CA LEU A 632 16.84 -17.33 23.15
C LEU A 632 17.15 -15.86 22.87
N THR A 633 16.96 -15.44 21.62
CA THR A 633 17.05 -14.04 21.21
C THR A 633 15.65 -13.48 21.02
N ALA A 634 15.48 -12.16 21.19
CA ALA A 634 14.20 -11.52 20.92
C ALA A 634 13.82 -11.74 19.44
N PRO A 635 12.55 -12.06 19.14
CA PRO A 635 12.13 -12.44 17.81
C PRO A 635 12.15 -11.26 16.85
N GLU A 636 12.39 -11.56 15.58
CA GLU A 636 12.22 -10.61 14.49
C GLU A 636 10.76 -10.61 14.01
N TRP A 637 9.92 -9.86 14.71
CA TRP A 637 8.46 -9.81 14.53
C TRP A 637 7.99 -9.73 13.08
N PHE A 638 8.69 -8.93 12.26
CA PHE A 638 8.42 -8.71 10.83
C PHE A 638 9.63 -9.01 9.94
N GLY A 639 10.56 -9.83 10.44
CA GLY A 639 11.76 -10.29 9.74
C GLY A 639 11.73 -11.81 9.57
N ALA A 640 12.82 -12.50 9.91
CA ALA A 640 12.95 -13.94 9.67
C ALA A 640 11.91 -14.78 10.41
N ASP A 641 11.48 -14.32 11.59
CA ASP A 641 10.53 -15.05 12.42
C ASP A 641 9.06 -14.67 12.13
N ALA A 642 8.80 -13.84 11.11
CA ALA A 642 7.49 -13.29 10.82
C ALA A 642 6.40 -14.35 10.60
N ALA A 643 6.77 -15.54 10.10
CA ALA A 643 5.85 -16.66 9.95
C ALA A 643 5.16 -17.04 11.27
N TRP A 644 5.90 -16.94 12.38
CA TRP A 644 5.46 -17.32 13.72
C TRP A 644 5.04 -16.11 14.55
N PHE A 645 5.75 -14.99 14.44
CA PHE A 645 5.54 -13.82 15.31
C PHE A 645 4.79 -12.66 14.65
N GLY A 646 4.67 -12.64 13.32
CA GLY A 646 3.94 -11.61 12.59
C GLY A 646 2.45 -11.57 12.98
N PRO A 647 1.66 -12.66 12.77
CA PRO A 647 0.26 -12.69 13.17
C PRO A 647 0.01 -12.43 14.67
N PRO A 648 0.82 -12.97 15.61
CA PRO A 648 0.76 -12.55 17.01
C PRO A 648 1.03 -11.06 17.25
N ALA A 649 1.99 -10.43 16.56
CA ALA A 649 2.27 -9.00 16.69
C ALA A 649 1.04 -8.16 16.29
N PHE A 650 0.40 -8.52 15.17
CA PHE A 650 -0.87 -7.90 14.76
C PHE A 650 -1.98 -8.15 15.78
N ALA A 651 -2.06 -9.36 16.35
CA ALA A 651 -3.06 -9.68 17.36
C ALA A 651 -2.85 -8.82 18.63
N LEU A 652 -1.61 -8.70 19.12
CA LEU A 652 -1.26 -7.85 20.27
C LEU A 652 -1.62 -6.38 20.03
N MET A 653 -1.29 -5.85 18.85
CA MET A 653 -1.70 -4.50 18.47
C MET A 653 -3.23 -4.36 18.46
N SER A 654 -3.98 -5.36 17.97
CA SER A 654 -5.45 -5.33 17.96
C SER A 654 -6.05 -5.27 19.37
N LEU A 655 -5.37 -5.83 20.38
CA LEU A 655 -5.81 -5.78 21.78
C LEU A 655 -5.82 -4.36 22.34
N TRP A 656 -5.05 -3.44 21.77
CA TRP A 656 -5.07 -2.04 22.17
C TRP A 656 -6.39 -1.35 21.80
N ALA A 657 -7.12 -1.88 20.82
CA ALA A 657 -8.36 -1.32 20.30
C ALA A 657 -9.63 -2.01 20.83
N VAL A 658 -9.56 -2.75 21.95
CA VAL A 658 -10.71 -3.49 22.54
C VAL A 658 -11.76 -2.61 23.21
N GLY A 659 -11.58 -1.29 23.24
CA GLY A 659 -12.49 -0.34 23.87
C GLY A 659 -13.93 -0.42 23.37
N GLY A 660 -14.14 -0.63 22.07
CA GLY A 660 -15.47 -0.84 21.49
C GLY A 660 -16.19 -2.08 22.05
N PRO A 661 -15.63 -3.30 21.87
CA PRO A 661 -16.17 -4.53 22.47
C PRO A 661 -16.32 -4.46 24.00
N MET A 662 -15.40 -3.78 24.70
CA MET A 662 -15.49 -3.55 26.14
C MET A 662 -16.76 -2.76 26.51
N MET A 663 -17.10 -1.69 25.78
CA MET A 663 -18.31 -0.90 26.05
C MET A 663 -19.59 -1.73 25.83
N ILE A 664 -19.60 -2.61 24.84
CA ILE A 664 -20.71 -3.54 24.59
C ILE A 664 -20.84 -4.54 25.75
N TYR A 665 -19.74 -5.11 26.22
CA TYR A 665 -19.74 -5.98 27.41
C TYR A 665 -20.18 -5.24 28.67
N LEU A 666 -19.76 -3.99 28.85
CA LEU A 666 -20.13 -3.18 29.99
C LEU A 666 -21.63 -2.90 30.02
N ALA A 667 -22.24 -2.59 28.86
CA ALA A 667 -23.68 -2.44 28.74
C ALA A 667 -24.41 -3.75 29.08
N GLY A 668 -23.90 -4.90 28.58
CA GLY A 668 -24.42 -6.22 28.93
C GLY A 668 -24.34 -6.53 30.43
N LEU A 669 -23.21 -6.22 31.07
CA LEU A 669 -23.00 -6.40 32.51
C LEU A 669 -23.95 -5.55 33.35
N GLN A 670 -24.23 -4.32 32.92
CA GLN A 670 -25.17 -3.42 33.59
C GLN A 670 -26.63 -3.82 33.40
N GLY A 671 -26.93 -4.61 32.37
CA GLY A 671 -28.26 -5.17 32.13
C GLY A 671 -28.61 -6.38 32.98
N ILE A 672 -27.65 -6.97 33.72
CA ILE A 672 -27.91 -8.16 34.55
C ILE A 672 -28.68 -7.73 35.81
N PRO A 673 -29.88 -8.28 36.08
CA PRO A 673 -30.65 -7.94 37.28
C PRO A 673 -29.87 -8.23 38.56
N GLN A 674 -29.83 -7.25 39.47
CA GLN A 674 -29.11 -7.38 40.74
C GLN A 674 -29.67 -8.52 41.62
N SER A 675 -30.97 -8.81 41.51
CA SER A 675 -31.64 -9.89 42.23
C SER A 675 -31.03 -11.28 41.98
N LEU A 676 -30.53 -11.55 40.78
CA LEU A 676 -29.86 -12.82 40.46
C LEU A 676 -28.53 -12.97 41.22
N HIS A 677 -27.82 -11.85 41.42
CA HIS A 677 -26.58 -11.85 42.19
C HIS A 677 -26.85 -12.00 43.69
N GLU A 678 -27.89 -11.36 44.21
CA GLU A 678 -28.31 -11.47 45.62
C GLU A 678 -28.81 -12.88 45.95
N ALA A 679 -29.63 -13.49 45.08
CA ALA A 679 -30.07 -14.88 45.24
C ALA A 679 -28.89 -15.85 45.30
N ALA A 680 -27.91 -15.71 44.40
CA ALA A 680 -26.71 -16.55 44.42
C ALA A 680 -25.85 -16.33 45.68
N GLU A 681 -25.78 -15.11 46.23
CA GLU A 681 -25.09 -14.85 47.50
C GLU A 681 -25.78 -15.53 48.69
N LEU A 682 -27.12 -15.52 48.72
CA LEU A 682 -27.90 -16.22 49.74
C LEU A 682 -27.68 -17.74 49.69
N ASP A 683 -27.48 -18.30 48.49
CA ASP A 683 -27.12 -19.70 48.28
C ASP A 683 -25.63 -20.02 48.54
N GLY A 684 -24.85 -19.06 49.05
CA GLY A 684 -23.44 -19.24 49.40
C GLY A 684 -22.46 -19.17 48.22
N ALA A 685 -22.89 -18.69 47.05
CA ALA A 685 -22.03 -18.60 45.89
C ALA A 685 -20.94 -17.51 46.03
N GLY A 686 -19.68 -17.92 46.06
CA GLY A 686 -18.53 -17.02 46.00
C GLY A 686 -18.41 -16.24 44.67
N ARG A 687 -17.47 -15.29 44.60
CA ARG A 687 -17.28 -14.40 43.42
C ARG A 687 -17.08 -15.16 42.11
N TRP A 688 -16.31 -16.25 42.13
CA TRP A 688 -16.09 -17.10 40.95
C TRP A 688 -17.35 -17.90 40.57
N ALA A 689 -18.08 -18.43 41.56
CA ALA A 689 -19.31 -19.16 41.33
C ALA A 689 -20.38 -18.25 40.70
N LYS A 690 -20.54 -17.01 41.18
CA LYS A 690 -21.42 -16.00 40.58
C LYS A 690 -21.00 -15.64 39.16
N PHE A 691 -19.72 -15.44 38.91
CA PHE A 691 -19.23 -15.15 37.55
C PHE A 691 -19.56 -16.29 36.58
N ARG A 692 -19.24 -17.54 36.95
CA ARG A 692 -19.40 -18.70 36.06
C ARG A 692 -20.86 -19.11 35.85
N HIS A 693 -21.71 -19.02 36.88
CA HIS A 693 -23.09 -19.54 36.82
C HIS A 693 -24.16 -18.46 36.64
N VAL A 694 -23.86 -17.19 36.89
CA VAL A 694 -24.82 -16.08 36.70
C VAL A 694 -24.34 -15.13 35.61
N THR A 695 -23.16 -14.52 35.78
CA THR A 695 -22.69 -13.47 34.85
C THR A 695 -22.43 -14.00 33.44
N LEU A 696 -21.65 -15.07 33.30
CA LEU A 696 -21.23 -15.59 32.00
C LEU A 696 -22.41 -16.13 31.17
N PRO A 697 -23.38 -16.89 31.74
CA PRO A 697 -24.58 -17.30 31.01
C PRO A 697 -25.45 -16.11 30.58
N MET A 698 -25.65 -15.12 31.45
CA MET A 698 -26.43 -13.90 31.15
C MET A 698 -25.77 -13.02 30.08
N LEU A 699 -24.43 -13.04 30.00
CA LEU A 699 -23.68 -12.35 28.95
C LEU A 699 -23.61 -13.13 27.64
N SER A 700 -24.05 -14.39 27.58
CA SER A 700 -23.87 -15.23 26.39
C SER A 700 -24.39 -14.61 25.08
N PRO A 701 -25.50 -13.84 25.02
CA PRO A 701 -25.92 -13.16 23.79
C PRO A 701 -24.94 -12.06 23.36
N VAL A 702 -24.37 -11.36 24.35
CA VAL A 702 -23.40 -10.27 24.14
C VAL A 702 -22.06 -10.83 23.70
N ILE A 703 -21.61 -11.92 24.33
CA ILE A 703 -20.40 -12.66 23.93
C ILE A 703 -20.55 -13.15 22.49
N PHE A 704 -21.70 -13.73 22.17
CA PHE A 704 -21.98 -14.25 20.84
C PHE A 704 -21.93 -13.14 19.77
N PHE A 705 -22.62 -12.03 20.02
CA PHE A 705 -22.59 -10.86 19.13
C PHE A 705 -21.17 -10.30 18.94
N ASN A 706 -20.44 -10.07 20.04
CA ASN A 706 -19.06 -9.58 19.99
C ASN A 706 -18.13 -10.55 19.27
N THR A 707 -18.34 -11.85 19.42
CA THR A 707 -17.53 -12.87 18.73
C THR A 707 -17.81 -12.86 17.23
N ILE A 708 -19.07 -12.78 16.79
CA ILE A 708 -19.40 -12.64 15.36
C ILE A 708 -18.73 -11.39 14.78
N MET A 709 -18.87 -10.24 15.45
CA MET A 709 -18.27 -9.00 14.98
C MET A 709 -16.73 -9.07 14.92
N ALA A 710 -16.10 -9.70 15.92
CA ALA A 710 -14.66 -9.91 15.94
C ALA A 710 -14.18 -10.89 14.85
N VAL A 711 -14.94 -11.95 14.55
CA VAL A 711 -14.63 -12.87 13.44
C VAL A 711 -14.74 -12.14 12.11
N ILE A 712 -15.83 -11.40 11.85
CA ILE A 712 -15.98 -10.62 10.61
C ILE A 712 -14.82 -9.62 10.47
N GLY A 713 -14.54 -8.85 11.53
CA GLY A 713 -13.48 -7.84 11.51
C GLY A 713 -12.07 -8.43 11.34
N SER A 714 -11.79 -9.61 11.91
CA SER A 714 -10.45 -10.22 11.79
C SER A 714 -10.13 -10.72 10.39
N PHE A 715 -11.14 -11.13 9.61
CA PHE A 715 -11.00 -11.46 8.20
C PHE A 715 -10.92 -10.22 7.28
N GLN A 716 -11.20 -9.03 7.81
CA GLN A 716 -11.19 -7.76 7.06
C GLN A 716 -9.97 -6.87 7.37
N VAL A 717 -8.94 -7.42 8.01
CA VAL A 717 -7.71 -6.67 8.32
C VAL A 717 -6.98 -6.30 7.02
N PHE A 718 -6.85 -5.00 6.79
CA PHE A 718 -6.18 -4.42 5.63
C PHE A 718 -5.18 -3.34 6.05
N THR A 719 -5.67 -2.25 6.65
CA THR A 719 -4.88 -1.03 6.91
C THR A 719 -3.60 -1.33 7.67
N GLN A 720 -3.67 -2.16 8.70
CA GLN A 720 -2.52 -2.47 9.54
C GLN A 720 -1.50 -3.32 8.79
N ALA A 721 -1.94 -4.33 8.04
CA ALA A 721 -1.08 -5.16 7.20
C ALA A 721 -0.40 -4.31 6.10
N PHE A 722 -1.15 -3.43 5.45
CA PHE A 722 -0.66 -2.54 4.39
C PHE A 722 0.40 -1.58 4.92
N VAL A 723 0.14 -0.90 6.04
CA VAL A 723 1.03 0.14 6.59
C VAL A 723 2.26 -0.42 7.30
N MET A 724 2.11 -1.53 8.04
CA MET A 724 3.20 -2.07 8.85
C MET A 724 4.21 -2.86 8.02
N THR A 725 3.73 -3.72 7.12
CA THR A 725 4.60 -4.69 6.42
C THR A 725 4.41 -4.73 4.91
N GLY A 726 3.26 -4.27 4.38
CA GLY A 726 2.93 -4.45 2.96
C GLY A 726 2.79 -5.93 2.54
N GLY A 727 2.65 -6.85 3.51
CA GLY A 727 2.56 -8.29 3.27
C GLY A 727 3.90 -9.02 3.24
N GLU A 728 5.01 -8.32 3.52
CA GLU A 728 6.37 -8.86 3.54
C GLU A 728 6.78 -9.36 4.95
N PRO A 729 7.86 -10.16 5.09
CA PRO A 729 8.67 -10.82 4.07
C PRO A 729 7.96 -11.99 3.37
N GLY A 730 8.06 -12.04 2.04
CA GLY A 730 7.71 -13.21 1.24
C GLY A 730 6.33 -13.79 1.48
N ASP A 731 5.34 -12.92 1.68
CA ASP A 731 3.93 -13.21 1.96
C ASP A 731 3.60 -13.68 3.39
N LEU A 732 4.58 -13.75 4.30
CA LEU A 732 4.38 -14.24 5.68
C LEU A 732 3.44 -13.38 6.52
N THR A 733 3.24 -12.11 6.15
CA THR A 733 2.27 -11.20 6.77
C THR A 733 1.22 -10.71 5.79
N ARG A 734 1.07 -11.36 4.63
CA ARG A 734 0.11 -10.94 3.61
C ARG A 734 -1.29 -11.41 3.98
N PHE A 735 -2.06 -10.54 4.61
CA PHE A 735 -3.48 -10.81 4.91
C PHE A 735 -4.31 -10.94 3.64
N TYR A 736 -5.42 -11.66 3.71
CA TYR A 736 -6.31 -11.96 2.59
C TYR A 736 -6.76 -10.69 1.86
N VAL A 737 -7.24 -9.69 2.61
CA VAL A 737 -7.76 -8.44 2.02
C VAL A 737 -6.64 -7.61 1.42
N LEU A 738 -5.44 -7.66 2.00
CA LEU A 738 -4.26 -7.05 1.39
C LEU A 738 -3.94 -7.72 0.05
N TYR A 739 -3.93 -9.05 0.00
CA TYR A 739 -3.70 -9.77 -1.26
C TYR A 739 -4.77 -9.45 -2.32
N LEU A 740 -6.04 -9.41 -1.93
CA LEU A 740 -7.14 -8.97 -2.80
C LEU A 740 -6.90 -7.56 -3.34
N TYR A 741 -6.48 -6.63 -2.49
CA TYR A 741 -6.15 -5.26 -2.89
C TYR A 741 -4.99 -5.23 -3.90
N ASN A 742 -3.93 -6.02 -3.69
CA ASN A 742 -2.83 -6.12 -4.65
C ASN A 742 -3.34 -6.62 -6.01
N GLN A 743 -4.17 -7.66 -6.03
CA GLN A 743 -4.76 -8.16 -7.28
C GLN A 743 -5.62 -7.11 -7.99
N ALA A 744 -6.47 -6.38 -7.26
CA ALA A 744 -7.36 -5.38 -7.84
C ALA A 744 -6.60 -4.16 -8.40
N PHE A 745 -5.72 -3.57 -7.59
CA PHE A 745 -5.16 -2.24 -7.85
C PHE A 745 -3.70 -2.26 -8.29
N GLU A 746 -2.91 -3.23 -7.86
CA GLU A 746 -1.49 -3.30 -8.23
C GLU A 746 -1.27 -4.09 -9.53
N PHE A 747 -1.97 -5.21 -9.66
CA PHE A 747 -1.86 -6.12 -10.80
C PHE A 747 -2.96 -5.96 -11.85
N HIS A 748 -3.95 -5.09 -11.58
CA HIS A 748 -5.06 -4.82 -12.50
C HIS A 748 -5.83 -6.09 -12.90
N GLU A 749 -6.07 -6.97 -11.93
CA GLU A 749 -6.85 -8.21 -12.08
C GLU A 749 -8.18 -8.05 -11.35
N MET A 750 -8.95 -7.00 -11.68
CA MET A 750 -10.18 -6.60 -10.96
C MET A 750 -11.26 -7.68 -10.98
N GLY A 751 -11.39 -8.40 -12.10
CA GLY A 751 -12.30 -9.55 -12.19
C GLY A 751 -11.90 -10.71 -11.27
N TYR A 752 -10.60 -11.01 -11.20
CA TYR A 752 -10.05 -12.01 -10.28
C TYR A 752 -10.21 -11.60 -8.81
N ALA A 753 -9.90 -10.34 -8.48
CA ALA A 753 -10.09 -9.78 -7.15
C ALA A 753 -11.57 -9.76 -6.73
N SER A 754 -12.49 -9.57 -7.67
CA SER A 754 -13.92 -9.71 -7.42
C SER A 754 -14.30 -11.14 -7.03
N ALA A 755 -13.70 -12.16 -7.68
CA ALA A 755 -13.89 -13.55 -7.27
C ALA A 755 -13.35 -13.84 -5.86
N MET A 756 -12.21 -13.25 -5.50
CA MET A 756 -11.69 -13.30 -4.13
C MET A 756 -12.66 -12.66 -3.13
N ALA A 757 -13.21 -11.47 -3.42
CA ALA A 757 -14.17 -10.80 -2.54
C ALA A 757 -15.40 -11.67 -2.24
N TRP A 758 -15.95 -12.32 -3.27
CA TRP A 758 -17.08 -13.23 -3.13
C TRP A 758 -16.74 -14.51 -2.38
N LEU A 759 -15.54 -15.07 -2.58
CA LEU A 759 -15.09 -16.21 -1.79
C LEU A 759 -14.94 -15.85 -0.30
N LEU A 760 -14.38 -14.67 0.00
CA LEU A 760 -14.28 -14.16 1.37
C LEU A 760 -15.66 -14.00 2.01
N LEU A 761 -16.63 -13.44 1.28
CA LEU A 761 -18.02 -13.34 1.74
C LEU A 761 -18.59 -14.72 2.07
N ILE A 762 -18.39 -15.72 1.21
CA ILE A 762 -18.85 -17.09 1.44
C ILE A 762 -18.19 -17.68 2.69
N ILE A 763 -16.88 -17.48 2.88
CA ILE A 763 -16.15 -17.95 4.07
C ILE A 763 -16.74 -17.33 5.35
N ILE A 764 -16.88 -16.01 5.38
CA ILE A 764 -17.43 -15.29 6.54
C ILE A 764 -18.87 -15.70 6.81
N LEU A 765 -19.71 -15.83 5.76
CA LEU A 765 -21.09 -16.26 5.88
C LEU A 765 -21.18 -17.69 6.41
N ALA A 766 -20.35 -18.61 5.90
CA ALA A 766 -20.30 -19.99 6.37
C ALA A 766 -19.93 -20.06 7.85
N LEU A 767 -18.88 -19.33 8.27
CA LEU A 767 -18.49 -19.23 9.68
C LEU A 767 -19.63 -18.65 10.54
N THR A 768 -20.27 -17.58 10.07
CA THR A 768 -21.39 -16.94 10.78
C THR A 768 -22.57 -17.91 10.94
N VAL A 769 -22.93 -18.64 9.88
CA VAL A 769 -24.01 -19.65 9.92
C VAL A 769 -23.65 -20.80 10.87
N ILE A 770 -22.41 -21.27 10.87
CA ILE A 770 -21.92 -22.30 11.80
C ILE A 770 -22.06 -21.79 13.25
N MET A 771 -21.63 -20.57 13.53
CA MET A 771 -21.75 -19.93 14.84
C MET A 771 -23.22 -19.77 15.26
N MET A 772 -24.09 -19.28 14.37
CA MET A 772 -25.53 -19.13 14.60
C MET A 772 -26.25 -20.46 14.83
N ARG A 773 -25.82 -21.54 14.18
CA ARG A 773 -26.36 -22.88 14.47
C ARG A 773 -25.89 -23.40 15.83
N GLY A 774 -24.64 -23.12 16.21
CA GLY A 774 -24.10 -23.47 17.53
C GLY A 774 -24.74 -22.69 18.69
N SER A 775 -25.13 -21.43 18.47
CA SER A 775 -25.67 -20.56 19.51
C SER A 775 -26.92 -21.10 20.22
N LYS A 776 -27.74 -21.89 19.52
CA LYS A 776 -28.93 -22.56 20.08
C LYS A 776 -28.64 -23.45 21.30
N ARG A 777 -27.38 -23.89 21.49
CA ARG A 777 -26.95 -24.69 22.64
C ARG A 777 -26.29 -23.89 23.76
N PHE A 778 -25.81 -22.67 23.48
CA PHE A 778 -24.90 -21.94 24.38
C PHE A 778 -25.38 -20.53 24.74
N VAL A 779 -26.41 -19.99 24.07
CA VAL A 779 -26.90 -18.62 24.27
C VAL A 779 -28.26 -18.62 24.98
N HIS A 780 -28.32 -17.93 26.10
CA HIS A 780 -29.51 -17.79 26.95
C HIS A 780 -30.10 -16.38 26.76
N TYR A 781 -31.29 -16.29 26.18
CA TYR A 781 -31.93 -15.01 25.82
C TYR A 781 -32.88 -14.46 26.90
N GLU A 782 -32.95 -15.07 28.09
CA GLU A 782 -33.92 -14.71 29.15
C GLU A 782 -33.82 -13.26 29.66
N SER A 783 -32.74 -12.53 29.36
CA SER A 783 -32.59 -11.11 29.73
C SER A 783 -33.25 -10.11 28.77
N LEU A 784 -33.65 -10.54 27.57
CA LEU A 784 -34.19 -9.67 26.51
C LEU A 784 -35.71 -9.76 26.36
N SER A 785 -36.39 -10.58 27.17
CA SER A 785 -37.84 -10.81 27.11
C SER A 785 -38.63 -10.12 28.24
N SER A 786 -38.14 -9.00 28.77
CA SER A 786 -38.89 -8.15 29.70
C SER A 786 -39.36 -6.87 29.04
#